data_AF-A0AAD8Z0Y7-F1
#
_entry.id   AF-A0AAD8Z0Y7-F1
#
_cell.length_a   1.000
_cell.length_b   1.000
_cell.length_c   1.000
_cell.angle_alpha   90.00
_cell.angle_beta   90.00
_cell.angle_gamma   90.00
#
_symmetry.space_group_name_H-M   'P 1'
#
loop_
_entity.id
_entity.type
_entity.pdbx_description
1 polymer ?
#
loop_
_entity_poly.entity_id
_entity_poly.type
_entity_poly.pdbx_seq_one_letter_code
_entity_poly.pdbx_strand_id
1 'polypeptide(L)'
;MILEKLSRANLVLRSRKAFVRQAHSAVPPQPVPPLAQTLQRYLRALEPLLPSDELEHTQKMVQRFGSPGGLGERLQKGLDKRARHTHNWITDWWIQWAYLESRQPLAVHSNPAISLPRRDFSDWRGQLVFASKLISAVLDFKARVDSGRLSVEYMRGRPLCLELFPQLFSSCRVPGPKHDHVVHYGRPRRGPTHITVVRNYQFFQLDVYNSDGTPLTQSQIHAQLCRIRSQSWKTDKEPMGILTSEHRHTWGQAYNRLLQDKVNKESVRLIEKGLFTLCLDSPVMRISDEKYASRMAAQILHGGGTYSNSGNRWFDKTLQFVIGEDGSWGLLYEQATAEGPPIATLLHHILQYCKKADTVRAPLIPLPMPKKLYFYIDPAIKWDIEMAKQNLDILINDLDITCFNFQRFGKEFPKQFILSPNSFIQLAIQLAYYRVHSEVCATCDIASLRMFRGGRTDYIRSPTNQMLSFIQAFDDPSVSREAKVELLREAVETYSQLTDQALQGQGIDRHLLGLKLQAIEEGLSVPRMFMDTAYGLATHFKLRTGQVPTNTDSVMCFGPLVPDGYAVCYNPQSDHVHFSVTAFNCCEETNAEHLALTLESVVAQEAFPKETAGRPDCCGRYLSHPGTNVSVIDLFDRSASLLPLWKQVEGFKEAIYPIMQNSDDGVNLICYSQGGLICRGILSVLPDHNVHSFISLSSPQAGQYGDTDYLKYLFPKFVKSNIYRVCYTSLGQRISICNYWNDPHHREMYVNSSDYLALLNNERPHPNSTVWKENFLRIKKLVLIGGPDDGVIMPWQSSHFGFYDDNETVVEMKYQDAFLRDLFGLKTLMADWETAPAVAETPEIKLFGKWSTDDVQINDISLQDYIAVKEKYAKYLPHSGGRYAAKRFRKAQCPIVERLTNSMMMHGRNNGKKLMTVRIVKHAFEIIHLLTGENPLQVLVNAIINSGPREDSTRIGRAGTVRRQAVDVSPLRRVNQAIWLLCTGAREAAFRNIKTIAECLADELINAAKGSSNSYAIKKKDELERVAKSNR
;
A
#
# COMPACT_ATOMS: atom_id res chain seq x y z
N MET A 1 -34.30 20.30 36.76
CA MET A 1 -34.08 20.07 35.31
C MET A 1 -33.02 20.96 34.64
N ILE A 2 -32.90 22.25 34.97
CA ILE A 2 -31.84 23.14 34.41
C ILE A 2 -30.46 22.91 35.09
N LEU A 3 -30.44 22.60 36.40
CA LEU A 3 -29.22 22.29 37.16
C LEU A 3 -28.57 20.94 36.78
N GLU A 4 -29.36 19.93 36.38
CA GLU A 4 -28.85 18.64 35.89
C GLU A 4 -28.20 18.73 34.50
N LYS A 5 -28.68 19.63 33.63
CA LYS A 5 -28.06 19.88 32.31
C LYS A 5 -26.71 20.61 32.44
N LEU A 6 -26.56 21.49 33.44
CA LEU A 6 -25.28 22.16 33.75
C LEU A 6 -24.25 21.21 34.41
N SER A 7 -24.71 20.25 35.21
CA SER A 7 -23.86 19.20 35.82
C SER A 7 -23.24 18.27 34.77
N ARG A 8 -24.03 17.79 33.79
CA ARG A 8 -23.53 16.92 32.71
C ARG A 8 -22.56 17.65 31.75
N ALA A 9 -22.79 18.93 31.47
CA ALA A 9 -21.87 19.73 30.66
C ALA A 9 -20.51 19.92 31.35
N ASN A 10 -20.50 20.11 32.67
CA ASN A 10 -19.26 20.24 33.45
C ASN A 10 -18.50 18.91 33.63
N LEU A 11 -19.18 17.77 33.67
CA LEU A 11 -18.54 16.44 33.72
C LEU A 11 -17.85 16.08 32.39
N VAL A 12 -18.48 16.39 31.25
CA VAL A 12 -17.89 16.18 29.91
C VAL A 12 -16.72 17.14 29.64
N LEU A 13 -16.74 18.34 30.23
CA LEU A 13 -15.62 19.29 30.16
C LEU A 13 -14.41 18.87 31.01
N ARG A 14 -14.63 18.26 32.18
CA ARG A 14 -13.56 17.66 33.00
C ARG A 14 -12.91 16.46 32.30
N SER A 15 -13.69 15.60 31.62
CA SER A 15 -13.13 14.46 30.87
C SER A 15 -12.39 14.87 29.59
N ARG A 16 -12.82 15.93 28.89
CA ARG A 16 -12.09 16.50 27.72
C ARG A 16 -10.72 17.06 28.08
N LYS A 17 -10.59 17.77 29.21
CA LYS A 17 -9.29 18.25 29.71
C LYS A 17 -8.40 17.10 30.20
N ALA A 18 -8.99 16.03 30.71
CA ALA A 18 -8.26 14.85 31.17
C ALA A 18 -7.67 14.04 30.01
N PHE A 19 -8.43 13.78 28.93
CA PHE A 19 -7.97 12.95 27.81
C PHE A 19 -6.84 13.61 26.99
N VAL A 20 -6.94 14.92 26.73
CA VAL A 20 -5.87 15.68 26.05
C VAL A 20 -4.60 15.68 26.92
N ARG A 21 -4.72 15.95 28.24
CA ARG A 21 -3.59 15.83 29.18
C ARG A 21 -2.98 14.41 29.22
N GLN A 22 -3.79 13.36 29.10
CA GLN A 22 -3.35 11.97 29.16
C GLN A 22 -2.57 11.54 27.90
N ALA A 23 -2.89 12.10 26.72
CA ALA A 23 -2.13 11.90 25.49
C ALA A 23 -0.79 12.68 25.49
N HIS A 24 -0.76 13.90 26.04
CA HIS A 24 0.49 14.68 26.19
C HIS A 24 1.45 14.08 27.24
N SER A 25 0.94 13.38 28.25
CA SER A 25 1.77 12.70 29.26
C SER A 25 2.40 11.38 28.77
N ALA A 26 1.95 10.84 27.64
CA ALA A 26 2.38 9.53 27.14
C ALA A 26 3.64 9.59 26.23
N VAL A 27 3.99 10.76 25.69
CA VAL A 27 5.20 10.96 24.86
C VAL A 27 6.29 11.72 25.63
N PRO A 28 7.56 11.25 25.59
CA PRO A 28 8.67 11.91 26.28
C PRO A 28 9.05 13.26 25.64
N PRO A 29 9.75 14.15 26.37
CA PRO A 29 10.39 15.32 25.78
C PRO A 29 11.49 14.88 24.79
N GLN A 30 11.77 15.71 23.79
CA GLN A 30 12.85 15.44 22.85
C GLN A 30 14.21 15.54 23.56
N PRO A 31 15.07 14.51 23.48
CA PRO A 31 16.38 14.54 24.11
C PRO A 31 17.32 15.53 23.40
N VAL A 32 18.34 15.99 24.13
CA VAL A 32 19.53 16.60 23.54
C VAL A 32 20.59 15.48 23.46
N PRO A 33 21.10 15.14 22.26
CA PRO A 33 22.13 14.12 22.15
C PRO A 33 23.43 14.52 22.86
N PRO A 34 24.27 13.55 23.29
CA PRO A 34 25.59 13.87 23.81
C PRO A 34 26.47 14.53 22.74
N LEU A 35 27.20 15.59 23.11
CA LEU A 35 28.10 16.32 22.19
C LEU A 35 29.07 15.39 21.47
N ALA A 36 29.83 14.58 22.23
CA ALA A 36 30.84 13.69 21.67
C ALA A 36 30.27 12.71 20.64
N GLN A 37 29.06 12.19 20.89
CA GLN A 37 28.36 11.30 19.97
C GLN A 37 28.02 12.03 18.65
N THR A 38 27.48 13.25 18.74
CA THR A 38 27.15 14.05 17.56
C THR A 38 28.39 14.40 16.75
N LEU A 39 29.47 14.82 17.41
CA LEU A 39 30.72 15.17 16.74
C LEU A 39 31.37 13.96 16.04
N GLN A 40 31.40 12.79 16.70
CA GLN A 40 31.91 11.57 16.09
C GLN A 40 31.09 11.14 14.87
N ARG A 41 29.76 11.19 14.97
CA ARG A 41 28.87 10.82 13.87
C ARG A 41 28.89 11.83 12.72
N TYR A 42 29.10 13.10 13.01
CA TYR A 42 29.32 14.12 11.99
C TYR A 42 30.56 13.80 11.15
N LEU A 43 31.68 13.46 11.78
CA LEU A 43 32.89 13.04 11.07
C LEU A 43 32.64 11.77 10.22
N ARG A 44 31.95 10.76 10.76
CA ARG A 44 31.60 9.54 9.99
C ARG A 44 30.70 9.83 8.78
N ALA A 45 29.81 10.81 8.88
CA ALA A 45 28.95 11.20 7.77
C ALA A 45 29.70 11.98 6.68
N LEU A 46 30.90 12.49 6.97
CA LEU A 46 31.78 13.17 6.01
C LEU A 46 32.74 12.21 5.31
N GLU A 47 33.09 11.08 5.93
CA GLU A 47 34.02 10.08 5.38
C GLU A 47 33.73 9.69 3.92
N PRO A 48 32.48 9.40 3.50
CA PRO A 48 32.20 9.05 2.10
C PRO A 48 32.15 10.27 1.16
N LEU A 49 32.17 11.49 1.70
CA LEU A 49 31.98 12.73 0.93
C LEU A 49 33.28 13.51 0.71
N LEU A 50 34.31 13.27 1.52
CA LEU A 50 35.54 14.06 1.53
C LEU A 50 36.78 13.22 1.27
N PRO A 51 37.77 13.78 0.56
CA PRO A 51 39.13 13.29 0.56
C PRO A 51 39.74 13.24 1.97
N SER A 52 40.75 12.38 2.18
CA SER A 52 41.33 12.13 3.51
C SER A 52 42.00 13.36 4.15
N ASP A 53 42.58 14.25 3.35
CA ASP A 53 43.25 15.48 3.80
C ASP A 53 42.25 16.55 4.28
N GLU A 54 41.15 16.75 3.55
CA GLU A 54 40.05 17.64 3.97
C GLU A 54 39.34 17.10 5.24
N LEU A 55 39.18 15.78 5.33
CA LEU A 55 38.63 15.14 6.53
C LEU A 55 39.55 15.36 7.74
N GLU A 56 40.88 15.24 7.59
CA GLU A 56 41.84 15.49 8.68
C GLU A 56 41.78 16.94 9.19
N HIS A 57 41.62 17.91 8.28
CA HIS A 57 41.39 19.31 8.67
C HIS A 57 40.14 19.46 9.55
N THR A 58 39.02 18.88 9.09
CA THR A 58 37.74 18.92 9.81
C THR A 58 37.85 18.24 11.18
N GLN A 59 38.54 17.10 11.26
CA GLN A 59 38.78 16.38 12.51
C GLN A 59 39.49 17.25 13.55
N LYS A 60 40.52 18.01 13.17
CA LYS A 60 41.22 18.95 14.07
C LYS A 60 40.28 20.03 14.60
N MET A 61 39.41 20.57 13.75
CA MET A 61 38.42 21.58 14.17
C MET A 61 37.35 21.01 15.11
N VAL A 62 36.84 19.81 14.80
CA VAL A 62 35.86 19.09 15.64
C VAL A 62 36.46 18.74 17.01
N GLN A 63 37.69 18.25 17.05
CA GLN A 63 38.40 17.96 18.31
C GLN A 63 38.59 19.22 19.16
N ARG A 64 38.98 20.35 18.56
CA ARG A 64 39.10 21.63 19.26
C ARG A 64 37.75 22.15 19.77
N PHE A 65 36.68 21.96 19.01
CA PHE A 65 35.35 22.38 19.40
C PHE A 65 34.82 21.56 20.58
N GLY A 66 35.04 20.24 20.55
CA GLY A 66 34.60 19.29 21.58
C GLY A 66 35.59 18.99 22.71
N SER A 67 36.72 19.70 22.78
CA SER A 67 37.72 19.47 23.83
C SER A 67 37.14 19.78 25.22
N PRO A 68 37.62 19.14 26.31
CA PRO A 68 37.21 19.47 27.66
C PRO A 68 37.36 20.97 27.95
N GLY A 69 36.31 21.62 28.46
CA GLY A 69 36.27 23.08 28.67
C GLY A 69 36.16 23.92 27.39
N GLY A 70 36.04 23.29 26.23
CA GLY A 70 35.91 23.95 24.93
C GLY A 70 34.54 24.58 24.69
N LEU A 71 34.41 25.28 23.55
CA LEU A 71 33.19 26.00 23.19
C LEU A 71 31.98 25.05 23.04
N GLY A 72 32.18 23.85 22.51
CA GLY A 72 31.11 22.86 22.33
C GLY A 72 30.47 22.45 23.66
N GLU A 73 31.26 22.22 24.72
CA GLU A 73 30.71 21.87 26.04
C GLU A 73 29.90 23.02 26.66
N ARG A 74 30.32 24.27 26.45
CA ARG A 74 29.55 25.45 26.88
C ARG A 74 28.19 25.49 26.18
N LEU A 75 28.18 25.34 24.86
CA LEU A 75 26.95 25.37 24.05
C LEU A 75 26.04 24.18 24.39
N GLN A 76 26.60 22.99 24.62
CA GLN A 76 25.87 21.81 25.09
C GLN A 76 25.12 22.09 26.40
N LYS A 77 25.80 22.70 27.40
CA LYS A 77 25.16 23.09 28.66
C LYS A 77 24.02 24.09 28.45
N GLY A 78 24.18 25.01 27.49
CA GLY A 78 23.13 25.92 27.04
C GLY A 78 21.90 25.19 26.52
N LEU A 79 22.09 24.20 25.63
CA LEU A 79 21.02 23.35 25.12
C LEU A 79 20.35 22.50 26.21
N ASP A 80 21.12 21.90 27.11
CA ASP A 80 20.58 21.13 28.24
C ASP A 80 19.76 22.02 29.20
N LYS A 81 20.17 23.28 29.36
CA LYS A 81 19.38 24.28 30.08
C LYS A 81 18.10 24.58 29.31
N ARG A 82 18.17 24.85 28.00
CA ARG A 82 17.00 25.12 27.16
C ARG A 82 15.99 23.98 27.21
N ALA A 83 16.43 22.73 27.10
CA ALA A 83 15.58 21.54 27.16
C ALA A 83 14.85 21.37 28.49
N ARG A 84 15.39 21.90 29.60
CA ARG A 84 14.71 21.92 30.90
C ARG A 84 13.64 23.01 31.01
N HIS A 85 13.73 24.09 30.23
CA HIS A 85 12.88 25.28 30.36
C HIS A 85 11.87 25.45 29.21
N THR A 86 11.92 24.61 28.17
CA THR A 86 11.06 24.71 26.98
C THR A 86 10.23 23.43 26.80
N HIS A 87 9.12 23.54 26.08
CA HIS A 87 8.24 22.39 25.79
C HIS A 87 8.90 21.38 24.85
N ASN A 88 9.62 21.89 23.85
CA ASN A 88 10.56 21.18 22.99
C ASN A 88 11.71 22.15 22.68
N TRP A 89 12.95 21.72 22.88
CA TRP A 89 14.11 22.61 22.83
C TRP A 89 14.45 23.11 21.43
N ILE A 90 14.07 22.37 20.37
CA ILE A 90 14.44 22.69 18.99
C ILE A 90 13.27 23.12 18.12
N THR A 91 12.03 22.75 18.43
CA THR A 91 10.89 22.95 17.50
C THR A 91 10.70 24.39 17.04
N ASP A 92 10.70 25.37 17.95
CA ASP A 92 10.48 26.77 17.59
C ASP A 92 11.63 27.31 16.73
N TRP A 93 12.87 26.97 17.09
CA TRP A 93 14.06 27.29 16.31
C TRP A 93 14.07 26.64 14.93
N TRP A 94 13.68 25.36 14.85
CA TRP A 94 13.59 24.63 13.59
C TRP A 94 12.55 25.25 12.67
N ILE A 95 11.35 25.58 13.19
CA ILE A 95 10.29 26.20 12.39
C ILE A 95 10.74 27.57 11.88
N GLN A 96 11.35 28.36 12.76
CA GLN A 96 11.89 29.67 12.43
C GLN A 96 12.94 29.58 11.33
N TRP A 97 13.99 28.78 11.55
CA TRP A 97 15.13 28.66 10.64
C TRP A 97 14.76 28.02 9.30
N ALA A 98 14.06 26.88 9.32
CA ALA A 98 13.81 26.09 8.11
C ALA A 98 12.72 26.69 7.21
N TYR A 99 11.74 27.37 7.81
CA TYR A 99 10.57 27.83 7.08
C TYR A 99 10.42 29.34 7.11
N LEU A 100 10.36 29.96 8.30
CA LEU A 100 9.93 31.36 8.44
C LEU A 100 10.99 32.38 8.01
N GLU A 101 12.27 32.01 8.12
CA GLU A 101 13.40 32.80 7.62
C GLU A 101 13.70 32.55 6.14
N SER A 102 13.31 31.39 5.60
CA SER A 102 13.42 31.12 4.16
C SER A 102 12.59 32.13 3.36
N ARG A 103 13.22 32.72 2.35
CA ARG A 103 12.61 33.75 1.50
C ARG A 103 12.17 33.22 0.13
N GLN A 104 12.51 31.98 -0.19
CA GLN A 104 12.07 31.34 -1.43
C GLN A 104 10.53 31.23 -1.48
N PRO A 105 9.92 31.29 -2.68
CA PRO A 105 8.50 31.04 -2.88
C PRO A 105 8.00 29.79 -2.15
N LEU A 106 6.75 29.79 -1.68
CA LEU A 106 6.21 28.59 -1.00
C LEU A 106 5.88 27.48 -2.00
N ALA A 107 5.31 27.83 -3.15
CA ALA A 107 5.08 26.88 -4.23
C ALA A 107 6.43 26.22 -4.59
N VAL A 108 6.41 24.90 -4.79
CA VAL A 108 7.61 24.08 -5.10
C VAL A 108 8.59 23.93 -3.95
N HIS A 109 9.16 25.01 -3.42
CA HIS A 109 10.26 24.95 -2.44
C HIS A 109 9.81 24.57 -1.03
N SER A 110 8.59 24.96 -0.62
CA SER A 110 8.11 24.72 0.74
C SER A 110 6.84 23.86 0.81
N ASN A 111 5.86 24.05 -0.07
CA ASN A 111 4.58 23.36 -0.01
C ASN A 111 4.66 22.00 -0.74
N PRO A 112 4.52 20.86 -0.04
CA PRO A 112 4.41 19.59 -0.76
C PRO A 112 2.99 19.35 -1.25
N ALA A 113 2.91 18.67 -2.37
CA ALA A 113 1.67 18.22 -2.97
C ALA A 113 1.53 16.71 -2.86
N ILE A 114 0.31 16.26 -2.56
CA ILE A 114 -0.08 14.85 -2.60
C ILE A 114 -1.18 14.71 -3.64
N SER A 115 -0.88 13.99 -4.72
CA SER A 115 -1.87 13.57 -5.72
C SER A 115 -2.45 12.21 -5.36
N LEU A 116 -3.75 12.04 -5.61
CA LEU A 116 -4.50 10.83 -5.27
C LEU A 116 -5.10 10.19 -6.54
N PRO A 117 -5.53 8.91 -6.47
CA PRO A 117 -6.09 8.22 -7.63
C PRO A 117 -7.27 8.99 -8.22
N ARG A 118 -7.28 9.07 -9.56
CA ARG A 118 -8.34 9.73 -10.33
C ARG A 118 -9.72 9.20 -9.92
N ARG A 119 -10.71 10.09 -9.88
CA ARG A 119 -12.12 9.76 -9.61
C ARG A 119 -12.89 9.52 -10.90
N ASP A 120 -13.91 8.68 -10.80
CA ASP A 120 -14.80 8.29 -11.90
C ASP A 120 -15.87 9.36 -12.19
N PHE A 121 -15.45 10.60 -12.43
CA PHE A 121 -16.29 11.65 -12.97
C PHE A 121 -15.49 12.50 -13.97
N SER A 122 -16.20 13.10 -14.91
CA SER A 122 -15.63 13.91 -15.99
C SER A 122 -16.39 15.22 -16.22
N ASP A 123 -17.27 15.58 -15.29
CA ASP A 123 -18.05 16.81 -15.34
C ASP A 123 -18.06 17.55 -14.01
N TRP A 124 -18.49 18.80 -14.06
CA TRP A 124 -18.59 19.64 -12.88
C TRP A 124 -19.60 19.14 -11.85
N ARG A 125 -20.63 18.37 -12.25
CA ARG A 125 -21.63 17.86 -11.30
C ARG A 125 -20.98 16.83 -10.39
N GLY A 126 -20.27 15.87 -10.97
CA GLY A 126 -19.46 14.89 -10.24
C GLY A 126 -18.40 15.57 -9.36
N GLN A 127 -17.72 16.59 -9.87
CA GLN A 127 -16.77 17.41 -9.10
C GLN A 127 -17.42 17.98 -7.83
N LEU A 128 -18.59 18.62 -7.93
CA LEU A 128 -19.27 19.22 -6.78
C LEU A 128 -19.86 18.19 -5.81
N VAL A 129 -20.30 17.02 -6.31
CA VAL A 129 -20.73 15.91 -5.45
C VAL A 129 -19.54 15.41 -4.62
N PHE A 130 -18.41 15.13 -5.26
CA PHE A 130 -17.22 14.68 -4.56
C PHE A 130 -16.69 15.74 -3.58
N ALA A 131 -16.63 17.01 -3.99
CA ALA A 131 -16.25 18.12 -3.13
C ALA A 131 -17.13 18.22 -1.87
N SER A 132 -18.44 18.07 -2.01
CA SER A 132 -19.37 18.10 -0.86
C SER A 132 -19.09 16.98 0.14
N LYS A 133 -18.81 15.76 -0.36
CA LYS A 133 -18.49 14.60 0.48
C LYS A 133 -17.13 14.75 1.16
N LEU A 134 -16.14 15.28 0.44
CA LEU A 134 -14.82 15.59 0.98
C LEU A 134 -14.92 16.60 2.13
N ILE A 135 -15.67 17.69 1.96
CA ILE A 135 -15.86 18.70 3.02
C ILE A 135 -16.47 18.02 4.26
N SER A 136 -17.54 17.23 4.10
CA SER A 136 -18.16 16.51 5.23
C SER A 136 -17.16 15.57 5.94
N ALA A 137 -16.30 14.88 5.19
CA ALA A 137 -15.28 14.01 5.76
C ALA A 137 -14.21 14.79 6.55
N VAL A 138 -13.77 15.94 6.04
CA VAL A 138 -12.81 16.80 6.74
C VAL A 138 -13.41 17.38 8.03
N LEU A 139 -14.70 17.72 8.02
CA LEU A 139 -15.42 18.19 9.22
C LEU A 139 -15.61 17.08 10.26
N ASP A 140 -15.86 15.83 9.83
CA ASP A 140 -15.88 14.67 10.75
C ASP A 140 -14.51 14.47 11.40
N PHE A 141 -13.43 14.54 10.61
CA PHE A 141 -12.07 14.45 11.14
C PHE A 141 -11.78 15.58 12.13
N LYS A 142 -12.08 16.83 11.77
CA LYS A 142 -11.91 17.99 12.65
C LYS A 142 -12.69 17.81 13.96
N ALA A 143 -13.93 17.34 13.90
CA ALA A 143 -14.73 17.08 15.10
C ALA A 143 -14.07 16.03 16.02
N ARG A 144 -13.38 15.02 15.47
CA ARG A 144 -12.58 14.06 16.26
C ARG A 144 -11.37 14.71 16.90
N VAL A 145 -10.67 15.59 16.18
CA VAL A 145 -9.54 16.37 16.72
C VAL A 145 -10.02 17.25 17.87
N ASP A 146 -11.05 18.08 17.66
CA ASP A 146 -11.60 19.00 18.66
C ASP A 146 -12.15 18.28 19.89
N SER A 147 -12.72 17.09 19.71
CA SER A 147 -13.28 16.28 20.80
C SER A 147 -12.25 15.44 21.55
N GLY A 148 -11.00 15.41 21.09
CA GLY A 148 -9.95 14.55 21.62
C GLY A 148 -10.21 13.07 21.37
N ARG A 149 -10.99 12.71 20.34
CA ARG A 149 -11.33 11.31 20.01
C ARG A 149 -10.44 10.70 18.93
N LEU A 150 -9.39 11.41 18.51
CA LEU A 150 -8.42 10.87 17.56
C LEU A 150 -7.64 9.73 18.23
N SER A 151 -7.55 8.59 17.55
CA SER A 151 -6.78 7.44 18.04
C SER A 151 -5.29 7.77 18.07
N VAL A 152 -4.62 7.45 19.18
CA VAL A 152 -3.17 7.56 19.29
C VAL A 152 -2.52 6.59 18.31
N GLU A 153 -1.65 7.12 17.44
CA GLU A 153 -0.85 6.33 16.51
C GLU A 153 0.39 5.78 17.22
N TYR A 154 0.89 4.63 16.77
CA TYR A 154 2.08 4.00 17.35
C TYR A 154 3.11 3.71 16.28
N MET A 155 4.38 3.92 16.60
CA MET A 155 5.52 3.52 15.80
C MET A 155 6.47 2.71 16.69
N ARG A 156 6.79 1.48 16.27
CA ARG A 156 7.65 0.56 17.04
C ARG A 156 7.22 0.40 18.51
N GLY A 157 5.91 0.36 18.75
CA GLY A 157 5.34 0.23 20.09
C GLY A 157 5.35 1.49 20.95
N ARG A 158 5.85 2.63 20.46
CA ARG A 158 5.79 3.93 21.17
C ARG A 158 4.67 4.81 20.60
N PRO A 159 3.94 5.56 21.45
CA PRO A 159 2.90 6.48 21.00
C PRO A 159 3.51 7.66 20.23
N LEU A 160 2.75 8.20 19.27
CA LEU A 160 3.11 9.39 18.51
C LEU A 160 2.36 10.62 19.00
N CYS A 161 3.05 11.77 19.01
CA CYS A 161 2.53 13.07 19.38
C CYS A 161 1.42 13.50 18.43
N LEU A 162 0.33 14.03 19.00
CA LEU A 162 -0.86 14.49 18.27
C LEU A 162 -0.95 16.03 18.17
N GLU A 163 0.07 16.77 18.61
CA GLU A 163 0.07 18.24 18.71
C GLU A 163 -0.07 18.97 17.37
N LEU A 164 0.31 18.32 16.26
CA LEU A 164 0.17 18.90 14.92
C LEU A 164 -1.26 18.84 14.37
N PHE A 165 -2.10 17.90 14.81
CA PHE A 165 -3.44 17.72 14.23
C PHE A 165 -4.36 18.94 14.39
N PRO A 166 -4.41 19.61 15.57
CA PRO A 166 -5.16 20.87 15.68
C PRO A 166 -4.63 21.97 14.77
N GLN A 167 -3.32 22.01 14.52
CA GLN A 167 -2.69 23.04 13.67
C GLN A 167 -3.02 22.89 12.19
N LEU A 168 -3.51 21.72 11.75
CA LEU A 168 -3.96 21.53 10.37
C LEU A 168 -5.13 22.46 9.99
N PHE A 169 -5.95 22.88 10.96
CA PHE A 169 -7.16 23.65 10.71
C PHE A 169 -7.02 25.08 11.21
N SER A 170 -7.62 26.04 10.49
CA SER A 170 -7.62 27.46 10.87
C SER A 170 -6.23 28.07 11.03
N SER A 171 -5.23 27.51 10.36
CA SER A 171 -3.86 28.01 10.36
C SER A 171 -3.50 28.60 9.01
N CYS A 172 -2.66 29.63 9.03
CA CYS A 172 -2.12 30.26 7.84
C CYS A 172 -0.71 30.77 8.14
N ARG A 173 0.19 30.63 7.18
CA ARG A 173 1.43 31.39 7.16
C ARG A 173 1.11 32.83 6.73
N VAL A 174 1.79 33.81 7.32
CA VAL A 174 1.60 35.23 7.03
C VAL A 174 2.95 35.78 6.60
N PRO A 175 3.05 36.40 5.42
CA PRO A 175 4.31 36.94 4.93
C PRO A 175 4.71 38.17 5.76
N GLY A 176 6.00 38.27 6.08
CA GLY A 176 6.57 39.47 6.70
C GLY A 176 7.73 40.02 5.87
N PRO A 177 8.10 41.30 6.06
CA PRO A 177 9.15 41.92 5.25
C PRO A 177 10.54 41.31 5.48
N LYS A 178 10.82 40.81 6.69
CA LYS A 178 12.09 40.16 7.05
C LYS A 178 11.95 38.65 7.24
N HIS A 179 10.98 38.25 8.04
CA HIS A 179 10.64 36.86 8.30
C HIS A 179 9.12 36.71 8.31
N ASP A 180 8.65 35.53 7.97
CA ASP A 180 7.23 35.19 8.03
C ASP A 180 6.84 34.79 9.47
N HIS A 181 5.56 34.60 9.69
CA HIS A 181 5.06 34.00 10.93
C HIS A 181 3.86 33.10 10.66
N VAL A 182 3.57 32.20 11.59
CA VAL A 182 2.37 31.35 11.55
C VAL A 182 1.32 31.93 12.49
N VAL A 183 0.07 31.95 12.03
CA VAL A 183 -1.08 32.27 12.87
C VAL A 183 -2.03 31.09 12.91
N HIS A 184 -2.45 30.70 14.12
CA HIS A 184 -3.50 29.73 14.36
C HIS A 184 -4.74 30.39 14.96
N TYR A 185 -5.85 30.38 14.24
CA TYR A 185 -7.11 31.01 14.63
C TYR A 185 -8.05 30.05 15.38
N GLY A 186 -7.72 28.75 15.46
CA GLY A 186 -8.51 27.75 16.16
C GLY A 186 -8.50 27.99 17.68
N ARG A 187 -9.65 28.36 18.26
CA ARG A 187 -9.83 28.42 19.73
C ARG A 187 -10.93 27.44 20.17
N PRO A 188 -10.77 26.69 21.28
CA PRO A 188 -11.73 25.66 21.71
C PRO A 188 -13.19 26.11 21.95
N ARG A 189 -13.44 27.43 22.05
CA ARG A 189 -14.78 27.99 22.35
C ARG A 189 -15.34 28.94 21.27
N ARG A 190 -14.51 29.42 20.34
CA ARG A 190 -14.85 30.44 19.32
C ARG A 190 -13.94 30.28 18.09
N GLY A 191 -13.84 29.06 17.60
CA GLY A 191 -13.08 28.78 16.36
C GLY A 191 -13.84 29.27 15.12
N PRO A 192 -13.14 29.51 14.01
CA PRO A 192 -13.77 29.76 12.71
C PRO A 192 -14.73 28.62 12.32
N THR A 193 -15.84 28.96 11.68
CA THR A 193 -16.91 28.02 11.28
C THR A 193 -17.10 27.95 9.76
N HIS A 194 -16.17 28.51 9.00
CA HIS A 194 -16.23 28.62 7.55
C HIS A 194 -15.01 28.02 6.88
N ILE A 195 -15.17 27.60 5.63
CA ILE A 195 -14.07 27.29 4.71
C ILE A 195 -13.98 28.41 3.67
N THR A 196 -12.86 28.44 2.97
CA THR A 196 -12.71 29.25 1.77
C THR A 196 -12.85 28.36 0.55
N VAL A 197 -13.65 28.76 -0.43
CA VAL A 197 -13.74 28.09 -1.73
C VAL A 197 -13.21 29.03 -2.79
N VAL A 198 -12.31 28.54 -3.65
CA VAL A 198 -11.79 29.29 -4.78
C VAL A 198 -12.14 28.57 -6.08
N ARG A 199 -12.68 29.34 -7.04
CA ARG A 199 -13.02 28.87 -8.39
C ARG A 199 -12.87 30.02 -9.36
N ASN A 200 -12.23 29.78 -10.50
CA ASN A 200 -11.95 30.81 -11.52
C ASN A 200 -11.35 32.08 -10.88
N TYR A 201 -10.40 31.89 -9.97
CA TYR A 201 -9.69 32.95 -9.25
C TYR A 201 -10.53 33.75 -8.24
N GLN A 202 -11.79 33.41 -8.08
CA GLN A 202 -12.71 34.08 -7.18
C GLN A 202 -12.85 33.32 -5.86
N PHE A 203 -12.64 34.01 -4.74
CA PHE A 203 -12.74 33.43 -3.41
C PHE A 203 -14.14 33.65 -2.80
N PHE A 204 -14.58 32.68 -2.01
CA PHE A 204 -15.86 32.70 -1.30
C PHE A 204 -15.68 32.20 0.12
N GLN A 205 -16.32 32.86 1.08
CA GLN A 205 -16.57 32.32 2.41
C GLN A 205 -17.80 31.40 2.33
N LEU A 206 -17.61 30.14 2.71
CA LEU A 206 -18.68 29.17 2.89
C LEU A 206 -18.75 28.75 4.36
N ASP A 207 -19.79 29.18 5.07
CA ASP A 207 -20.08 28.66 6.40
C ASP A 207 -20.44 27.17 6.31
N VAL A 208 -19.82 26.35 7.16
CA VAL A 208 -19.97 24.89 7.16
C VAL A 208 -20.56 24.34 8.46
N TYR A 209 -21.01 25.25 9.34
CA TYR A 209 -21.79 24.95 10.53
C TYR A 209 -23.06 25.80 10.54
N ASN A 210 -24.16 25.21 11.01
CA ASN A 210 -25.40 25.90 11.32
C ASN A 210 -25.22 26.80 12.55
N SER A 211 -26.18 27.71 12.78
CA SER A 211 -26.19 28.61 13.94
C SER A 211 -26.22 27.88 15.30
N ASP A 212 -26.72 26.64 15.33
CA ASP A 212 -26.72 25.78 16.52
C ASP A 212 -25.38 25.04 16.76
N GLY A 213 -24.41 25.22 15.86
CA GLY A 213 -23.09 24.59 15.92
C GLY A 213 -23.02 23.19 15.31
N THR A 214 -24.10 22.68 14.71
CA THR A 214 -24.06 21.41 13.97
C THR A 214 -23.42 21.60 12.58
N PRO A 215 -22.64 20.64 12.07
CA PRO A 215 -22.07 20.76 10.72
C PRO A 215 -23.17 20.69 9.65
N LEU A 216 -22.98 21.42 8.55
CA LEU A 216 -23.86 21.29 7.38
C LEU A 216 -23.80 19.87 6.82
N THR A 217 -24.94 19.39 6.33
CA THR A 217 -24.99 18.08 5.65
C THR A 217 -24.38 18.15 4.26
N GLN A 218 -24.04 17.00 3.69
CA GLN A 218 -23.50 16.90 2.33
C GLN A 218 -24.42 17.56 1.29
N SER A 219 -25.74 17.38 1.39
CA SER A 219 -26.71 18.00 0.47
C SER A 219 -26.75 19.52 0.60
N GLN A 220 -26.64 20.05 1.83
CA GLN A 220 -26.56 21.48 2.10
C GLN A 220 -25.28 22.08 1.52
N ILE A 221 -24.13 21.42 1.74
CA ILE A 221 -22.84 21.83 1.18
C ILE A 221 -22.89 21.82 -0.35
N HIS A 222 -23.43 20.75 -0.96
CA HIS A 222 -23.57 20.65 -2.41
C HIS A 222 -24.39 21.80 -3.00
N ALA A 223 -25.53 22.14 -2.39
CA ALA A 223 -26.35 23.28 -2.82
C ALA A 223 -25.58 24.62 -2.76
N GLN A 224 -24.77 24.82 -1.72
CA GLN A 224 -23.91 26.02 -1.58
C GLN A 224 -22.80 26.05 -2.64
N LEU A 225 -22.19 24.91 -2.96
CA LEU A 225 -21.19 24.82 -4.03
C LEU A 225 -21.79 25.11 -5.41
N CYS A 226 -23.02 24.66 -5.68
CA CYS A 226 -23.74 25.03 -6.91
C CYS A 226 -23.94 26.56 -6.99
N ARG A 227 -24.29 27.21 -5.88
CA ARG A 227 -24.42 28.69 -5.82
C ARG A 227 -23.08 29.39 -6.06
N ILE A 228 -21.98 28.87 -5.53
CA ILE A 228 -20.62 29.39 -5.79
C ILE A 228 -20.28 29.28 -7.28
N ARG A 229 -20.54 28.12 -7.91
CA ARG A 229 -20.32 27.92 -9.35
C ARG A 229 -21.12 28.94 -10.17
N SER A 230 -22.41 29.11 -9.88
CA SER A 230 -23.26 30.07 -10.57
C SER A 230 -22.79 31.53 -10.41
N GLN A 231 -22.11 31.88 -9.33
CA GLN A 231 -21.54 33.23 -9.11
C GLN A 231 -20.12 33.42 -9.67
N SER A 232 -19.48 32.35 -10.14
CA SER A 232 -18.08 32.34 -10.59
C SER A 232 -17.90 31.78 -12.00
N TRP A 233 -18.96 31.72 -12.81
CA TRP A 233 -18.89 31.10 -14.15
C TRP A 233 -17.95 31.86 -15.11
N LYS A 234 -17.78 33.17 -14.92
CA LYS A 234 -16.84 33.99 -15.70
C LYS A 234 -15.39 33.71 -15.31
N THR A 235 -14.47 33.92 -16.25
CA THR A 235 -13.02 33.79 -16.10
C THR A 235 -12.31 35.14 -16.29
N ASP A 236 -13.03 36.24 -16.03
CA ASP A 236 -12.61 37.63 -16.30
C ASP A 236 -12.00 38.34 -15.07
N LYS A 237 -11.66 37.58 -14.02
CA LYS A 237 -11.16 38.14 -12.76
C LYS A 237 -9.67 37.97 -12.63
N GLU A 238 -9.04 38.93 -11.98
CA GLU A 238 -7.61 38.89 -11.72
C GLU A 238 -7.26 37.78 -10.72
N PRO A 239 -6.14 37.06 -10.94
CA PRO A 239 -5.72 35.95 -10.11
C PRO A 239 -5.09 36.39 -8.80
N MET A 240 -5.86 36.98 -7.88
CA MET A 240 -5.36 37.49 -6.59
C MET A 240 -4.56 36.44 -5.79
N GLY A 241 -4.93 35.17 -5.91
CA GLY A 241 -4.22 34.07 -5.26
C GLY A 241 -2.77 33.89 -5.72
N ILE A 242 -2.44 34.30 -6.93
CA ILE A 242 -1.09 34.12 -7.51
C ILE A 242 -0.03 34.95 -6.77
N LEU A 243 -0.42 36.06 -6.14
CA LEU A 243 0.50 36.85 -5.32
C LEU A 243 1.15 36.03 -4.19
N THR A 244 0.48 34.96 -3.73
CA THR A 244 1.02 34.08 -2.67
C THR A 244 2.12 33.13 -3.15
N SER A 245 2.33 33.01 -4.47
CA SER A 245 3.43 32.22 -5.05
C SER A 245 4.72 33.02 -5.25
N GLU A 246 4.74 34.29 -4.88
CA GLU A 246 5.92 35.14 -5.00
C GLU A 246 7.02 34.81 -3.99
N HIS A 247 8.22 35.33 -4.28
CA HIS A 247 9.31 35.38 -3.30
C HIS A 247 8.81 36.08 -2.03
N ARG A 248 9.11 35.52 -0.85
CA ARG A 248 8.44 35.91 0.40
C ARG A 248 8.63 37.37 0.76
N HIS A 249 9.76 37.97 0.40
CA HIS A 249 9.99 39.40 0.60
C HIS A 249 9.07 40.25 -0.27
N THR A 250 8.98 39.93 -1.56
CA THR A 250 8.11 40.60 -2.54
C THR A 250 6.64 40.45 -2.13
N TRP A 251 6.23 39.22 -1.79
CA TRP A 251 4.89 38.97 -1.27
C TRP A 251 4.62 39.72 0.04
N GLY A 252 5.58 39.79 0.97
CA GLY A 252 5.41 40.57 2.20
C GLY A 252 5.16 42.06 1.96
N GLN A 253 5.80 42.65 0.94
CA GLN A 253 5.54 44.03 0.55
C GLN A 253 4.15 44.19 -0.09
N ALA A 254 3.82 43.34 -1.06
CA ALA A 254 2.53 43.35 -1.75
C ALA A 254 1.36 43.05 -0.78
N TYR A 255 1.55 42.14 0.17
CA TYR A 255 0.60 41.84 1.25
C TYR A 255 0.32 43.06 2.12
N ASN A 256 1.36 43.78 2.57
CA ASN A 256 1.19 45.00 3.37
C ASN A 256 0.44 46.11 2.61
N ARG A 257 0.68 46.22 1.30
CA ARG A 257 -0.05 47.13 0.40
C ARG A 257 -1.51 46.70 0.26
N LEU A 258 -1.75 45.41 0.02
CA LEU A 258 -3.07 44.81 -0.10
C LEU A 258 -3.92 45.08 1.15
N LEU A 259 -3.33 45.01 2.34
CA LEU A 259 -4.02 45.26 3.61
C LEU A 259 -4.36 46.73 3.92
N GLN A 260 -3.90 47.69 3.11
CA GLN A 260 -4.25 49.11 3.30
C GLN A 260 -5.73 49.38 2.97
N ASP A 261 -6.26 48.67 1.96
CA ASP A 261 -7.69 48.74 1.65
C ASP A 261 -8.51 47.87 2.62
N LYS A 262 -9.65 48.41 3.06
CA LYS A 262 -10.51 47.76 4.05
C LYS A 262 -11.17 46.48 3.52
N VAL A 263 -11.58 46.47 2.25
CA VAL A 263 -12.25 45.33 1.61
C VAL A 263 -11.24 44.19 1.41
N ASN A 264 -10.06 44.51 0.89
CA ASN A 264 -8.95 43.57 0.75
C ASN A 264 -8.57 42.94 2.08
N LYS A 265 -8.37 43.77 3.11
CA LYS A 265 -8.04 43.31 4.47
C LYS A 265 -9.09 42.36 5.04
N GLU A 266 -10.37 42.64 4.82
CA GLU A 266 -11.45 41.74 5.26
C GLU A 266 -11.41 40.40 4.51
N SER A 267 -11.26 40.44 3.18
CA SER A 267 -11.16 39.25 2.33
C SER A 267 -9.98 38.37 2.72
N VAL A 268 -8.77 38.94 2.85
CA VAL A 268 -7.57 38.22 3.29
C VAL A 268 -7.79 37.59 4.67
N ARG A 269 -8.34 38.34 5.62
CA ARG A 269 -8.61 37.83 6.98
C ARG A 269 -9.59 36.66 6.98
N LEU A 270 -10.57 36.65 6.07
CA LEU A 270 -11.50 35.53 5.93
C LEU A 270 -10.80 34.29 5.35
N ILE A 271 -9.86 34.45 4.41
CA ILE A 271 -9.04 33.36 3.87
C ILE A 271 -8.14 32.77 4.98
N GLU A 272 -7.40 33.62 5.69
CA GLU A 272 -6.50 33.21 6.76
C GLU A 272 -7.21 32.46 7.89
N LYS A 273 -8.41 32.91 8.27
CA LYS A 273 -9.21 32.29 9.33
C LYS A 273 -9.92 31.01 8.91
N GLY A 274 -10.21 30.79 7.62
CA GLY A 274 -10.97 29.63 7.16
C GLY A 274 -10.40 28.31 7.67
N LEU A 275 -11.22 27.28 7.87
CA LEU A 275 -10.74 25.99 8.38
C LEU A 275 -9.69 25.36 7.45
N PHE A 276 -9.95 25.41 6.16
CA PHE A 276 -9.10 25.01 5.03
C PHE A 276 -9.64 25.68 3.76
N THR A 277 -8.90 25.56 2.65
CA THR A 277 -9.35 26.04 1.33
C THR A 277 -9.72 24.86 0.43
N LEU A 278 -10.82 25.00 -0.33
CA LEU A 278 -11.19 24.12 -1.43
C LEU A 278 -10.95 24.84 -2.76
N CYS A 279 -10.14 24.26 -3.62
CA CYS A 279 -9.85 24.74 -4.97
C CYS A 279 -10.63 23.88 -5.98
N LEU A 280 -11.61 24.49 -6.64
CA LEU A 280 -12.37 23.88 -7.73
C LEU A 280 -11.69 24.26 -9.04
N ASP A 281 -10.83 23.37 -9.52
CA ASP A 281 -9.99 23.60 -10.69
C ASP A 281 -10.75 23.40 -11.99
N SER A 282 -10.42 24.24 -12.96
CA SER A 282 -10.89 24.10 -14.34
C SER A 282 -10.19 22.92 -15.02
N PRO A 283 -10.79 22.35 -16.08
CA PRO A 283 -10.13 21.35 -16.92
C PRO A 283 -8.79 21.89 -17.44
N VAL A 284 -7.76 21.04 -17.43
CA VAL A 284 -6.46 21.32 -18.04
C VAL A 284 -6.30 20.54 -19.35
N MET A 285 -5.33 20.89 -20.20
CA MET A 285 -5.08 20.18 -21.45
C MET A 285 -4.87 18.67 -21.21
N ARG A 286 -5.46 17.86 -22.10
CA ARG A 286 -5.22 16.42 -22.11
C ARG A 286 -3.83 16.13 -22.66
N ILE A 287 -3.11 15.26 -21.98
CA ILE A 287 -1.80 14.74 -22.37
C ILE A 287 -1.87 13.21 -22.45
N SER A 288 -0.79 12.57 -22.91
CA SER A 288 -0.69 11.11 -22.91
C SER A 288 -0.87 10.52 -21.51
N ASP A 289 -1.43 9.31 -21.43
CA ASP A 289 -1.66 8.61 -20.16
C ASP A 289 -0.36 8.37 -19.38
N GLU A 290 0.77 8.19 -20.06
CA GLU A 290 2.10 8.01 -19.46
C GLU A 290 2.52 9.21 -18.60
N LYS A 291 2.27 10.45 -19.07
CA LYS A 291 2.65 11.68 -18.35
C LYS A 291 1.55 12.18 -17.40
N TYR A 292 0.44 11.46 -17.29
CA TYR A 292 -0.71 11.88 -16.48
C TYR A 292 -0.36 12.08 -15.01
N ALA A 293 0.44 11.18 -14.42
CA ALA A 293 0.86 11.27 -13.02
C ALA A 293 1.71 12.52 -12.75
N SER A 294 2.72 12.78 -13.59
CA SER A 294 3.57 13.97 -13.50
C SER A 294 2.77 15.26 -13.63
N ARG A 295 1.85 15.33 -14.60
CA ARG A 295 0.97 16.51 -14.78
C ARG A 295 0.03 16.71 -13.60
N MET A 296 -0.54 15.64 -13.07
CA MET A 296 -1.37 15.73 -11.87
C MET A 296 -0.56 16.25 -10.69
N ALA A 297 0.66 15.75 -10.47
CA ALA A 297 1.56 16.27 -9.45
C ALA A 297 1.84 17.77 -9.64
N ALA A 298 2.17 18.21 -10.86
CA ALA A 298 2.38 19.61 -11.22
C ALA A 298 1.15 20.49 -10.93
N GLN A 299 -0.04 20.04 -11.31
CA GLN A 299 -1.29 20.77 -11.06
C GLN A 299 -1.57 20.97 -9.56
N ILE A 300 -1.31 19.95 -8.72
CA ILE A 300 -1.50 20.09 -7.28
C ILE A 300 -0.39 20.97 -6.68
N LEU A 301 0.86 20.82 -7.12
CA LEU A 301 2.04 21.49 -6.58
C LEU A 301 2.05 23.00 -6.83
N HIS A 302 1.77 23.42 -8.06
CA HIS A 302 1.86 24.83 -8.45
C HIS A 302 0.69 25.33 -9.30
N GLY A 303 -0.23 24.46 -9.74
CA GLY A 303 -1.44 24.87 -10.47
C GLY A 303 -1.29 24.97 -11.99
N GLY A 304 -0.11 24.65 -12.54
CA GLY A 304 0.12 24.56 -13.99
C GLY A 304 0.34 25.89 -14.74
N GLY A 305 0.46 27.02 -14.05
CA GLY A 305 0.85 28.31 -14.63
C GLY A 305 -0.25 29.36 -14.63
N THR A 306 0.11 30.57 -15.06
CA THR A 306 -0.74 31.77 -15.07
C THR A 306 -2.09 31.57 -15.75
N TYR A 307 -2.10 30.85 -16.88
CA TYR A 307 -3.29 30.62 -17.69
C TYR A 307 -4.05 29.34 -17.31
N SER A 308 -3.66 28.68 -16.23
CA SER A 308 -4.25 27.43 -15.75
C SER A 308 -4.93 27.62 -14.39
N ASN A 309 -4.46 26.95 -13.34
CA ASN A 309 -5.09 26.94 -12.01
C ASN A 309 -4.21 27.56 -10.92
N SER A 310 -3.05 28.14 -11.24
CA SER A 310 -2.14 28.74 -10.24
C SER A 310 -2.76 29.89 -9.46
N GLY A 311 -3.56 30.73 -10.12
CA GLY A 311 -4.34 31.78 -9.45
C GLY A 311 -5.49 31.25 -8.58
N ASN A 312 -5.83 29.97 -8.71
CA ASN A 312 -6.91 29.29 -7.98
C ASN A 312 -6.38 28.66 -6.68
N ARG A 313 -5.44 29.35 -6.02
CA ARG A 313 -4.71 28.89 -4.82
C ARG A 313 -4.53 30.05 -3.84
N TRP A 314 -4.21 29.71 -2.60
CA TRP A 314 -3.65 30.63 -1.60
C TRP A 314 -2.54 29.88 -0.85
N PHE A 315 -1.32 29.90 -1.38
CA PHE A 315 -0.18 29.07 -0.96
C PHE A 315 0.20 29.21 0.52
N ASP A 316 -0.13 30.35 1.13
CA ASP A 316 0.01 30.59 2.56
C ASP A 316 -0.92 29.71 3.43
N LYS A 317 -2.00 29.16 2.86
CA LYS A 317 -2.98 28.38 3.59
C LYS A 317 -2.45 26.99 3.90
N THR A 318 -2.55 26.61 5.18
CA THR A 318 -2.09 25.31 5.70
C THR A 318 -2.64 24.11 4.95
N LEU A 319 -3.95 24.10 4.62
CA LEU A 319 -4.59 23.02 3.89
C LEU A 319 -5.35 23.56 2.68
N GLN A 320 -5.02 23.05 1.51
CA GLN A 320 -5.72 23.32 0.26
C GLN A 320 -6.08 21.99 -0.43
N PHE A 321 -7.36 21.66 -0.46
CA PHE A 321 -7.85 20.53 -1.24
C PHE A 321 -8.12 20.98 -2.66
N VAL A 322 -7.56 20.28 -3.64
CA VAL A 322 -7.70 20.60 -5.06
C VAL A 322 -8.51 19.50 -5.73
N ILE A 323 -9.54 19.89 -6.49
CA ILE A 323 -10.39 18.95 -7.23
C ILE A 323 -10.61 19.51 -8.64
N GLY A 324 -10.07 18.82 -9.65
CA GLY A 324 -10.29 19.14 -11.06
C GLY A 324 -11.61 18.59 -11.59
N GLU A 325 -12.16 19.22 -12.64
CA GLU A 325 -13.35 18.71 -13.35
C GLU A 325 -13.09 17.40 -14.10
N ASP A 326 -11.82 17.03 -14.35
CA ASP A 326 -11.39 15.80 -15.04
C ASP A 326 -11.28 14.56 -14.13
N GLY A 327 -11.60 14.70 -12.84
CA GLY A 327 -11.48 13.65 -11.83
C GLY A 327 -10.12 13.66 -11.10
N SER A 328 -9.18 14.51 -11.50
CA SER A 328 -7.93 14.72 -10.74
C SER A 328 -8.22 15.37 -9.40
N TRP A 329 -7.50 14.96 -8.35
CA TRP A 329 -7.62 15.61 -7.05
C TRP A 329 -6.41 15.33 -6.18
N GLY A 330 -6.23 16.19 -5.17
CA GLY A 330 -5.11 16.11 -4.27
C GLY A 330 -5.20 17.10 -3.12
N LEU A 331 -4.09 17.21 -2.41
CA LEU A 331 -3.91 18.14 -1.31
C LEU A 331 -2.55 18.83 -1.47
N LEU A 332 -2.55 20.15 -1.30
CA LEU A 332 -1.37 20.97 -1.09
C LEU A 332 -1.38 21.48 0.35
N TYR A 333 -0.23 21.46 1.03
CA TYR A 333 -0.16 21.92 2.41
C TYR A 333 1.08 22.76 2.73
N GLU A 334 0.96 23.62 3.74
CA GLU A 334 2.03 24.50 4.21
C GLU A 334 2.87 23.80 5.30
N GLN A 335 4.16 23.61 5.02
CA GLN A 335 5.04 22.77 5.83
C GLN A 335 5.40 23.40 7.18
N ALA A 336 5.38 24.72 7.37
CA ALA A 336 5.68 25.30 8.69
C ALA A 336 4.67 24.85 9.76
N THR A 337 3.45 24.52 9.34
CA THR A 337 2.32 24.16 10.21
C THR A 337 1.91 22.68 10.18
N ALA A 338 2.37 21.93 9.19
CA ALA A 338 1.99 20.53 8.98
C ALA A 338 3.18 19.64 8.57
N GLU A 339 2.96 18.32 8.64
CA GLU A 339 3.94 17.30 8.23
C GLU A 339 3.24 16.18 7.46
N GLY A 340 4.00 15.43 6.66
CA GLY A 340 3.47 14.33 5.84
C GLY A 340 2.62 13.30 6.61
N PRO A 341 3.07 12.76 7.78
CA PRO A 341 2.30 11.72 8.47
C PRO A 341 0.92 12.19 8.98
N PRO A 342 0.75 13.32 9.69
CA PRO A 342 -0.59 13.85 10.02
C PRO A 342 -1.51 14.05 8.80
N ILE A 343 -0.94 14.51 7.68
CA ILE A 343 -1.66 14.66 6.42
C ILE A 343 -2.12 13.32 5.86
N ALA A 344 -1.25 12.30 5.86
CA ALA A 344 -1.59 10.94 5.44
C ALA A 344 -2.74 10.35 6.27
N THR A 345 -2.74 10.60 7.59
CA THR A 345 -3.83 10.17 8.49
C THR A 345 -5.15 10.87 8.16
N LEU A 346 -5.13 12.17 7.85
CA LEU A 346 -6.30 12.92 7.39
C LEU A 346 -6.82 12.37 6.05
N LEU A 347 -5.95 12.17 5.06
CA LEU A 347 -6.32 11.63 3.75
C LEU A 347 -6.91 10.22 3.87
N HIS A 348 -6.31 9.35 4.69
CA HIS A 348 -6.84 8.02 4.96
C HIS A 348 -8.27 8.09 5.53
N HIS A 349 -8.52 8.99 6.47
CA HIS A 349 -9.85 9.20 7.02
C HIS A 349 -10.85 9.64 5.95
N ILE A 350 -10.47 10.62 5.11
CA ILE A 350 -11.32 11.12 4.01
C ILE A 350 -11.71 9.96 3.07
N LEU A 351 -10.74 9.14 2.67
CA LEU A 351 -10.97 8.01 1.78
C LEU A 351 -11.91 6.96 2.39
N GLN A 352 -11.74 6.65 3.68
CA GLN A 352 -12.64 5.73 4.40
C GLN A 352 -14.05 6.31 4.55
N TYR A 353 -14.16 7.61 4.80
CA TYR A 353 -15.44 8.29 4.89
C TYR A 353 -16.17 8.27 3.54
N CYS A 354 -15.46 8.52 2.44
CA CYS A 354 -16.03 8.55 1.10
C CYS A 354 -16.62 7.19 0.64
N LYS A 355 -16.17 6.06 1.23
CA LYS A 355 -16.73 4.72 0.97
C LYS A 355 -18.10 4.47 1.61
N LYS A 356 -18.51 5.28 2.60
CA LYS A 356 -19.81 5.11 3.27
C LYS A 356 -20.95 5.52 2.35
N ALA A 357 -22.07 4.79 2.42
CA ALA A 357 -23.32 5.20 1.78
C ALA A 357 -23.84 6.49 2.41
N ASP A 358 -24.44 7.36 1.61
CA ASP A 358 -24.98 8.63 2.06
C ASP A 358 -26.27 8.36 2.88
N THR A 359 -26.26 8.65 4.17
CA THR A 359 -27.29 8.15 5.10
C THR A 359 -28.38 9.13 5.48
N VAL A 360 -28.35 10.41 5.06
CA VAL A 360 -29.36 11.39 5.48
C VAL A 360 -29.63 12.43 4.40
N ARG A 361 -30.86 12.45 3.86
CA ARG A 361 -31.40 13.65 3.18
C ARG A 361 -31.92 14.60 4.26
N ALA A 362 -31.28 15.76 4.41
CA ALA A 362 -31.73 16.78 5.35
C ALA A 362 -32.96 17.52 4.79
N PRO A 363 -33.85 18.03 5.68
CA PRO A 363 -34.90 18.96 5.26
C PRO A 363 -34.28 20.22 4.62
N LEU A 364 -34.95 20.75 3.59
CA LEU A 364 -34.56 21.97 2.88
C LEU A 364 -34.78 23.19 3.79
N ILE A 365 -33.77 23.53 4.59
CA ILE A 365 -33.72 24.79 5.34
C ILE A 365 -33.08 25.85 4.43
N PRO A 366 -33.64 27.07 4.32
CA PRO A 366 -33.00 28.17 3.60
C PRO A 366 -31.61 28.48 4.17
N LEU A 367 -30.57 28.29 3.36
CA LEU A 367 -29.19 28.64 3.72
C LEU A 367 -28.82 30.02 3.16
N PRO A 368 -28.01 30.82 3.88
CA PRO A 368 -27.52 32.10 3.37
C PRO A 368 -26.65 31.90 2.12
N MET A 369 -26.60 32.91 1.25
CA MET A 369 -25.74 32.88 0.07
C MET A 369 -24.26 32.88 0.51
N PRO A 370 -23.38 32.03 -0.05
CA PRO A 370 -21.95 32.11 0.20
C PRO A 370 -21.41 33.51 -0.12
N LYS A 371 -20.68 34.11 0.81
CA LYS A 371 -20.18 35.48 0.68
C LYS A 371 -18.99 35.50 -0.26
N LYS A 372 -19.13 36.14 -1.42
CA LYS A 372 -18.03 36.39 -2.35
C LYS A 372 -17.04 37.38 -1.71
N LEU A 373 -15.75 37.06 -1.80
CA LEU A 373 -14.67 37.89 -1.30
C LEU A 373 -14.18 38.77 -2.45
N TYR A 374 -14.32 40.08 -2.29
CA TYR A 374 -13.92 41.05 -3.30
C TYR A 374 -12.53 41.57 -2.99
N PHE A 375 -11.82 41.95 -4.04
CA PHE A 375 -10.53 42.62 -3.94
C PHE A 375 -10.58 43.92 -4.75
N TYR A 376 -10.18 45.02 -4.12
CA TYR A 376 -9.88 46.27 -4.78
C TYR A 376 -8.47 46.20 -5.38
N ILE A 377 -8.38 46.46 -6.68
CA ILE A 377 -7.14 46.34 -7.46
C ILE A 377 -6.82 47.74 -8.00
N ASP A 378 -5.79 48.35 -7.43
CA ASP A 378 -5.20 49.57 -7.97
C ASP A 378 -4.07 49.23 -8.97
N PRO A 379 -3.50 50.23 -9.67
CA PRO A 379 -2.41 49.97 -10.61
C PRO A 379 -1.18 49.29 -9.99
N ALA A 380 -0.88 49.51 -8.71
CA ALA A 380 0.27 48.91 -8.03
C ALA A 380 0.04 47.43 -7.72
N ILE A 381 -1.15 47.08 -7.19
CA ILE A 381 -1.55 45.68 -6.98
C ILE A 381 -1.63 44.95 -8.32
N LYS A 382 -2.15 45.61 -9.35
CA LYS A 382 -2.18 45.04 -10.70
C LYS A 382 -0.77 44.73 -11.21
N TRP A 383 0.19 45.63 -11.00
CA TRP A 383 1.60 45.40 -11.31
C TRP A 383 2.17 44.21 -10.52
N ASP A 384 1.92 44.13 -9.21
CA ASP A 384 2.37 42.99 -8.39
C ASP A 384 1.82 41.65 -8.93
N ILE A 385 0.56 41.63 -9.39
CA ILE A 385 -0.06 40.43 -9.99
C ILE A 385 0.66 40.04 -11.28
N GLU A 386 0.98 41.01 -12.15
CA GLU A 386 1.70 40.71 -13.40
C GLU A 386 3.14 40.22 -13.15
N MET A 387 3.82 40.74 -12.12
CA MET A 387 5.13 40.22 -11.72
C MET A 387 5.03 38.80 -11.14
N ALA A 388 4.02 38.55 -10.30
CA ALA A 388 3.77 37.22 -9.73
C ALA A 388 3.48 36.16 -10.78
N LYS A 389 2.76 36.52 -11.86
CA LYS A 389 2.56 35.67 -13.03
C LYS A 389 3.88 35.29 -13.70
N GLN A 390 4.71 36.30 -14.02
CA GLN A 390 5.99 36.08 -14.68
C GLN A 390 6.94 35.21 -13.84
N ASN A 391 7.08 35.53 -12.56
CA ASN A 391 7.96 34.81 -11.65
C ASN A 391 7.51 33.36 -11.42
N LEU A 392 6.20 33.13 -11.31
CA LEU A 392 5.69 31.77 -11.20
C LEU A 392 5.88 30.97 -12.49
N ASP A 393 5.63 31.56 -13.66
CA ASP A 393 5.84 30.87 -14.93
C ASP A 393 7.33 30.55 -15.16
N ILE A 394 8.26 31.42 -14.73
CA ILE A 394 9.70 31.12 -14.70
C ILE A 394 9.98 29.90 -13.82
N LEU A 395 9.48 29.89 -12.58
CA LEU A 395 9.67 28.76 -11.65
C LEU A 395 9.08 27.45 -12.19
N ILE A 396 7.92 27.50 -12.84
CA ILE A 396 7.26 26.32 -13.41
C ILE A 396 8.04 25.78 -14.61
N ASN A 397 8.53 26.66 -15.48
CA ASN A 397 9.35 26.26 -16.63
C ASN A 397 10.71 25.72 -16.20
N ASP A 398 11.23 26.19 -15.06
CA ASP A 398 12.47 25.69 -14.47
C ASP A 398 12.30 24.37 -13.73
N LEU A 399 11.08 23.96 -13.36
CA LEU A 399 10.87 22.73 -12.59
C LEU A 399 10.63 21.51 -13.50
N ASP A 400 11.49 20.51 -13.39
CA ASP A 400 11.26 19.18 -13.95
C ASP A 400 10.56 18.28 -12.91
N ILE A 401 9.49 17.59 -13.32
CA ILE A 401 8.72 16.66 -12.48
C ILE A 401 8.48 15.36 -13.23
N THR A 402 9.05 14.28 -12.72
CA THR A 402 8.80 12.93 -13.22
C THR A 402 8.21 12.05 -12.12
N CYS A 403 7.00 11.54 -12.34
CA CYS A 403 6.32 10.61 -11.45
C CYS A 403 6.12 9.27 -12.16
N PHE A 404 6.49 8.17 -11.51
CA PHE A 404 6.32 6.83 -12.06
C PHE A 404 5.88 5.84 -10.98
N ASN A 405 5.27 4.73 -11.42
CA ASN A 405 4.84 3.65 -10.55
C ASN A 405 5.67 2.40 -10.84
N PHE A 406 6.56 2.05 -9.93
CA PHE A 406 7.35 0.83 -10.02
C PHE A 406 6.49 -0.37 -9.63
N GLN A 407 6.00 -1.10 -10.63
CA GLN A 407 5.04 -2.21 -10.44
C GLN A 407 5.69 -3.59 -10.26
N ARG A 408 7.04 -3.68 -10.21
CA ARG A 408 7.68 -5.01 -10.17
C ARG A 408 7.59 -5.68 -8.81
N PHE A 409 7.75 -4.90 -7.76
CA PHE A 409 7.54 -5.30 -6.38
C PHE A 409 7.35 -4.06 -5.50
N GLY A 410 6.85 -4.29 -4.29
CA GLY A 410 6.73 -3.27 -3.25
C GLY A 410 7.50 -3.66 -2.00
N LYS A 411 7.04 -3.17 -0.86
CA LYS A 411 7.68 -3.41 0.44
C LYS A 411 7.69 -4.87 0.90
N GLU A 412 6.91 -5.76 0.29
CA GLU A 412 6.92 -7.18 0.66
C GLU A 412 8.13 -7.93 0.11
N PHE A 413 8.75 -7.48 -0.99
CA PHE A 413 9.95 -8.11 -1.54
C PHE A 413 11.17 -7.98 -0.61
N PRO A 414 11.64 -6.79 -0.22
CA PRO A 414 12.79 -6.68 0.69
C PRO A 414 12.53 -7.35 2.05
N LYS A 415 11.28 -7.37 2.53
CA LYS A 415 10.90 -8.08 3.76
C LYS A 415 11.09 -9.60 3.68
N GLN A 416 10.98 -10.22 2.51
CA GLN A 416 11.23 -11.65 2.33
C GLN A 416 12.69 -12.00 2.64
N PHE A 417 13.60 -11.04 2.42
CA PHE A 417 15.03 -11.17 2.70
C PHE A 417 15.43 -10.55 4.04
N ILE A 418 14.46 -10.24 4.91
CA ILE A 418 14.68 -9.62 6.23
C ILE A 418 15.31 -8.20 6.11
N LEU A 419 15.16 -7.56 4.94
CA LEU A 419 15.64 -6.21 4.70
C LEU A 419 14.55 -5.17 5.00
N SER A 420 14.96 -4.04 5.56
CA SER A 420 14.10 -2.86 5.72
C SER A 420 13.75 -2.29 4.33
N PRO A 421 12.45 -2.19 3.97
CA PRO A 421 12.06 -1.62 2.68
C PRO A 421 12.53 -0.19 2.46
N ASN A 422 12.59 0.61 3.54
CA ASN A 422 13.05 1.99 3.44
C ASN A 422 14.54 2.03 3.10
N SER A 423 15.34 1.24 3.82
CA SER A 423 16.79 1.18 3.65
C SER A 423 17.17 0.64 2.27
N PHE A 424 16.43 -0.37 1.78
CA PHE A 424 16.61 -0.91 0.43
C PHE A 424 16.35 0.15 -0.66
N ILE A 425 15.24 0.91 -0.55
CA ILE A 425 14.92 1.96 -1.52
C ILE A 425 15.95 3.11 -1.43
N GLN A 426 16.39 3.47 -0.24
CA GLN A 426 17.42 4.50 -0.05
C GLN A 426 18.75 4.12 -0.69
N LEU A 427 19.18 2.86 -0.53
CA LEU A 427 20.36 2.34 -1.22
C LEU A 427 20.22 2.41 -2.74
N ALA A 428 19.06 2.00 -3.27
CA ALA A 428 18.77 2.09 -4.70
C ALA A 428 18.77 3.53 -5.23
N ILE A 429 18.30 4.51 -4.44
CA ILE A 429 18.36 5.94 -4.79
C ILE A 429 19.82 6.41 -4.84
N GLN A 430 20.66 6.01 -3.89
CA GLN A 430 22.08 6.37 -3.89
C GLN A 430 22.84 5.73 -5.06
N LEU A 431 22.58 4.46 -5.36
CA LEU A 431 23.17 3.79 -6.53
C LEU A 431 22.71 4.43 -7.85
N ALA A 432 21.43 4.82 -7.95
CA ALA A 432 20.92 5.53 -9.12
C ALA A 432 21.59 6.90 -9.30
N TYR A 433 21.77 7.66 -8.21
CA TYR A 433 22.50 8.92 -8.25
C TYR A 433 23.96 8.70 -8.69
N TYR A 434 24.65 7.72 -8.11
CA TYR A 434 26.03 7.41 -8.47
C TYR A 434 26.18 7.00 -9.95
N ARG A 435 25.24 6.24 -10.51
CA ARG A 435 25.26 5.89 -11.93
C ARG A 435 25.08 7.08 -12.86
N VAL A 436 24.31 8.10 -12.44
CA VAL A 436 24.10 9.31 -13.23
C VAL A 436 25.32 10.25 -13.13
N HIS A 437 25.89 10.41 -11.93
CA HIS A 437 26.86 11.47 -11.65
C HIS A 437 28.30 10.99 -11.43
N SER A 438 28.52 9.68 -11.29
CA SER A 438 29.82 9.08 -10.91
C SER A 438 30.40 9.61 -9.58
N GLU A 439 29.55 10.17 -8.73
CA GLU A 439 29.90 10.66 -7.39
C GLU A 439 28.79 10.33 -6.38
N VAL A 440 29.13 10.36 -5.09
CA VAL A 440 28.15 10.40 -4.00
C VAL A 440 27.97 11.83 -3.53
N CYS A 441 26.80 12.16 -2.99
CA CYS A 441 26.50 13.51 -2.57
C CYS A 441 25.85 13.57 -1.18
N ALA A 442 25.90 14.76 -0.56
CA ALA A 442 25.19 15.02 0.68
C ALA A 442 23.68 14.79 0.48
N THR A 443 23.16 13.77 1.16
CA THR A 443 21.76 13.36 1.09
C THR A 443 21.06 13.55 2.43
N CYS A 444 19.84 14.06 2.43
CA CYS A 444 18.96 14.05 3.59
C CYS A 444 17.69 13.21 3.36
N ASP A 445 17.45 12.20 4.21
CA ASP A 445 16.17 11.51 4.35
C ASP A 445 15.42 12.02 5.58
N ILE A 446 14.12 12.27 5.43
CA ILE A 446 13.30 12.91 6.45
C ILE A 446 12.81 11.89 7.47
N ALA A 447 13.29 11.98 8.71
CA ALA A 447 12.83 11.16 9.83
C ALA A 447 11.84 11.92 10.71
N SER A 448 10.69 11.30 11.03
CA SER A 448 9.70 11.88 11.93
C SER A 448 10.11 11.74 13.40
N LEU A 449 10.14 12.86 14.14
CA LEU A 449 10.40 12.91 15.57
C LEU A 449 9.12 12.92 16.42
N ARG A 450 7.97 12.55 15.85
CA ARG A 450 6.68 12.51 16.57
C ARG A 450 6.66 11.54 17.76
N MET A 451 7.67 10.69 17.94
CA MET A 451 7.83 9.91 19.18
C MET A 451 8.15 10.80 20.39
N PHE A 452 8.47 12.08 20.17
CA PHE A 452 8.70 13.09 21.19
C PHE A 452 7.62 14.17 21.16
N ARG A 453 7.37 14.76 22.33
CA ARG A 453 6.47 15.91 22.50
C ARG A 453 6.94 17.09 21.64
N GLY A 454 6.01 17.68 20.87
CA GLY A 454 6.31 18.76 19.93
C GLY A 454 7.27 18.38 18.79
N GLY A 455 7.65 17.11 18.65
CA GLY A 455 8.66 16.67 17.71
C GLY A 455 8.21 16.84 16.25
N ARG A 456 9.10 17.42 15.44
CA ARG A 456 8.92 17.63 13.99
C ARG A 456 9.69 16.57 13.21
N THR A 457 10.87 16.92 12.70
CA THR A 457 11.72 16.05 11.89
C THR A 457 13.18 16.17 12.29
N ASP A 458 13.96 15.13 11.98
CA ASP A 458 15.42 15.16 11.88
C ASP A 458 15.82 14.61 10.50
N TYR A 459 17.11 14.65 10.19
CA TYR A 459 17.64 14.06 8.95
C TYR A 459 18.46 12.82 9.22
N ILE A 460 18.29 11.83 8.34
CA ILE A 460 19.19 10.69 8.20
C ILE A 460 20.09 11.02 7.01
N ARG A 461 21.41 10.91 7.19
CA ARG A 461 22.40 11.11 6.12
C ARG A 461 22.66 9.77 5.46
N SER A 462 22.15 9.61 4.24
CA SER A 462 22.21 8.33 3.52
C SER A 462 23.60 7.85 3.14
N PRO A 463 24.52 8.68 2.59
CA PRO A 463 25.85 8.20 2.23
C PRO A 463 26.62 7.76 3.48
N THR A 464 26.92 6.46 3.56
CA THR A 464 27.84 5.86 4.52
C THR A 464 28.95 5.16 3.77
N ASN A 465 30.07 4.87 4.42
CA ASN A 465 31.13 4.07 3.80
C ASN A 465 30.62 2.70 3.35
N GLN A 466 29.70 2.08 4.10
CA GLN A 466 29.08 0.81 3.72
C GLN A 466 28.26 0.93 2.44
N MET A 467 27.46 2.01 2.30
CA MET A 467 26.76 2.28 1.05
C MET A 467 27.73 2.54 -0.10
N LEU A 468 28.79 3.33 0.13
CA LEU A 468 29.79 3.65 -0.88
C LEU A 468 30.51 2.38 -1.38
N SER A 469 30.95 1.52 -0.47
CA SER A 469 31.57 0.22 -0.81
C SER A 469 30.64 -0.65 -1.65
N PHE A 470 29.35 -0.72 -1.28
CA PHE A 470 28.37 -1.46 -2.07
C PHE A 470 28.18 -0.85 -3.47
N ILE A 471 28.00 0.47 -3.56
CA ILE A 471 27.76 1.18 -4.82
C ILE A 471 28.94 1.00 -5.77
N GLN A 472 30.17 1.12 -5.28
CA GLN A 472 31.39 0.91 -6.06
C GLN A 472 31.53 -0.54 -6.52
N ALA A 473 31.19 -1.51 -5.66
CA ALA A 473 31.24 -2.93 -5.98
C ALA A 473 30.13 -3.39 -6.95
N PHE A 474 28.99 -2.69 -6.99
CA PHE A 474 27.80 -3.17 -7.68
C PHE A 474 28.03 -3.41 -9.17
N ASP A 475 28.64 -2.44 -9.85
CA ASP A 475 28.93 -2.49 -11.29
C ASP A 475 30.35 -3.01 -11.62
N ASP A 476 31.16 -3.32 -10.60
CA ASP A 476 32.50 -3.87 -10.78
C ASP A 476 32.43 -5.36 -11.19
N PRO A 477 32.89 -5.75 -12.40
CA PRO A 477 32.86 -7.14 -12.84
C PRO A 477 33.87 -8.04 -12.10
N SER A 478 34.85 -7.47 -11.41
CA SER A 478 35.86 -8.21 -10.63
C SER A 478 35.34 -8.69 -9.28
N VAL A 479 34.28 -8.06 -8.76
CA VAL A 479 33.69 -8.43 -7.47
C VAL A 479 32.66 -9.54 -7.65
N SER A 480 32.76 -10.61 -6.86
CA SER A 480 31.81 -11.73 -6.93
C SER A 480 30.40 -11.32 -6.49
N ARG A 481 29.40 -12.06 -6.98
CA ARG A 481 28.00 -11.83 -6.62
C ARG A 481 27.76 -11.96 -5.12
N GLU A 482 28.41 -12.94 -4.48
CA GLU A 482 28.31 -13.22 -3.05
C GLU A 482 28.84 -12.03 -2.24
N ALA A 483 29.97 -11.46 -2.64
CA ALA A 483 30.53 -10.26 -2.00
C ALA A 483 29.60 -9.05 -2.14
N LYS A 484 28.99 -8.84 -3.32
CA LYS A 484 27.99 -7.77 -3.52
C LYS A 484 26.77 -7.91 -2.60
N VAL A 485 26.30 -9.14 -2.39
CA VAL A 485 25.16 -9.42 -1.49
C VAL A 485 25.51 -9.12 -0.03
N GLU A 486 26.73 -9.46 0.42
CA GLU A 486 27.16 -9.12 1.78
C GLU A 486 27.30 -7.61 1.98
N LEU A 487 27.91 -6.90 1.02
CA LEU A 487 27.98 -5.44 1.04
C LEU A 487 26.58 -4.78 1.06
N LEU A 488 25.63 -5.33 0.29
CA LEU A 488 24.23 -4.87 0.32
C LEU A 488 23.61 -5.01 1.71
N ARG A 489 23.80 -6.17 2.35
CA ARG A 489 23.28 -6.44 3.70
C ARG A 489 23.87 -5.48 4.72
N GLU A 490 25.19 -5.26 4.66
CA GLU A 490 25.89 -4.34 5.56
C GLU A 490 25.41 -2.90 5.38
N ALA A 491 25.25 -2.45 4.14
CA ALA A 491 24.74 -1.11 3.81
C ALA A 491 23.30 -0.91 4.32
N VAL A 492 22.42 -1.89 4.06
CA VAL A 492 21.01 -1.85 4.51
C VAL A 492 20.91 -1.88 6.02
N GLU A 493 21.71 -2.70 6.70
CA GLU A 493 21.71 -2.78 8.16
C GLU A 493 22.20 -1.47 8.77
N THR A 494 23.32 -0.93 8.28
CA THR A 494 23.89 0.36 8.73
C THR A 494 22.87 1.49 8.59
N TYR A 495 22.19 1.59 7.44
CA TYR A 495 21.15 2.60 7.25
C TYR A 495 19.95 2.40 8.18
N SER A 496 19.57 1.14 8.43
CA SER A 496 18.51 0.82 9.38
C SER A 496 18.87 1.26 10.80
N GLN A 497 20.13 1.07 11.21
CA GLN A 497 20.63 1.56 12.50
C GLN A 497 20.61 3.10 12.58
N LEU A 498 20.99 3.81 11.51
CA LEU A 498 20.90 5.28 11.46
C LEU A 498 19.45 5.76 11.58
N THR A 499 18.53 5.08 10.89
CA THR A 499 17.08 5.34 11.00
C THR A 499 16.61 5.18 12.45
N ASP A 500 17.04 4.11 13.12
CA ASP A 500 16.67 3.84 14.51
C ASP A 500 17.20 4.91 15.47
N GLN A 501 18.43 5.36 15.24
CA GLN A 501 19.04 6.44 16.00
C GLN A 501 18.28 7.75 15.82
N ALA A 502 17.95 8.13 14.58
CA ALA A 502 17.17 9.33 14.30
C ALA A 502 15.79 9.28 14.99
N LEU A 503 15.06 8.16 14.89
CA LEU A 503 13.77 7.95 15.56
C LEU A 503 13.86 7.99 17.11
N GLN A 504 15.03 7.70 17.67
CA GLN A 504 15.32 7.83 19.10
C GLN A 504 15.78 9.24 19.51
N GLY A 505 15.72 10.21 18.60
CA GLY A 505 16.14 11.59 18.85
C GLY A 505 17.66 11.72 18.97
N GLN A 506 18.41 10.79 18.37
CA GLN A 506 19.87 10.74 18.36
C GLN A 506 20.45 11.13 16.99
N GLY A 507 19.66 11.83 16.16
CA GLY A 507 20.15 12.44 14.92
C GLY A 507 21.13 13.59 15.20
N ILE A 508 21.93 13.94 14.19
CA ILE A 508 22.99 14.94 14.36
C ILE A 508 22.60 16.32 13.84
N ASP A 509 21.76 16.41 12.82
CA ASP A 509 21.48 17.66 12.12
C ASP A 509 20.76 18.68 13.00
N ARG A 510 19.72 18.26 13.73
CA ARG A 510 19.04 19.14 14.69
C ARG A 510 19.94 19.54 15.86
N HIS A 511 20.84 18.67 16.29
CA HIS A 511 21.77 18.98 17.37
C HIS A 511 22.84 20.00 16.95
N LEU A 512 23.47 19.80 15.77
CA LEU A 512 24.43 20.75 15.20
C LEU A 512 23.78 22.12 14.97
N LEU A 513 22.56 22.16 14.41
CA LEU A 513 21.80 23.39 14.27
C LEU A 513 21.54 24.04 15.64
N GLY A 514 21.12 23.25 16.63
CA GLY A 514 20.93 23.70 18.00
C GLY A 514 22.17 24.39 18.58
N LEU A 515 23.35 23.77 18.45
CA LEU A 515 24.61 24.33 18.94
C LEU A 515 24.95 25.65 18.24
N LYS A 516 24.74 25.73 16.92
CA LYS A 516 24.92 26.96 16.14
C LYS A 516 23.99 28.08 16.62
N LEU A 517 22.70 27.80 16.79
CA LEU A 517 21.71 28.77 17.25
C LEU A 517 21.93 29.17 18.72
N GLN A 518 22.37 28.25 19.56
CA GLN A 518 22.75 28.56 20.94
C GLN A 518 23.91 29.55 21.00
N ALA A 519 24.91 29.43 20.12
CA ALA A 519 26.00 30.40 20.04
C ALA A 519 25.49 31.80 19.66
N ILE A 520 24.54 31.88 18.72
CA ILE A 520 23.89 33.13 18.31
C ILE A 520 23.07 33.72 19.47
N GLU A 521 22.30 32.91 20.18
CA GLU A 521 21.50 33.36 21.34
C GLU A 521 22.39 33.88 22.48
N GLU A 522 23.61 33.34 22.65
CA GLU A 522 24.61 33.83 23.61
C GLU A 522 25.42 35.05 23.11
N GLY A 523 25.14 35.57 21.92
CA GLY A 523 25.85 36.72 21.33
C GLY A 523 27.28 36.41 20.91
N LEU A 524 27.62 35.13 20.71
CA LEU A 524 28.93 34.69 20.25
C LEU A 524 29.02 34.74 18.72
N SER A 525 30.24 34.91 18.19
CA SER A 525 30.50 34.64 16.78
C SER A 525 30.17 33.18 16.46
N VAL A 526 29.65 32.91 15.26
CA VAL A 526 29.40 31.54 14.78
C VAL A 526 30.68 30.70 14.98
N PRO A 527 30.61 29.53 15.62
CA PRO A 527 31.80 28.69 15.82
C PRO A 527 32.49 28.32 14.50
N ARG A 528 33.83 28.31 14.48
CA ARG A 528 34.63 28.02 13.27
C ARG A 528 34.27 26.70 12.60
N MET A 529 33.92 25.66 13.37
CA MET A 529 33.44 24.39 12.84
C MET A 529 32.23 24.53 11.90
N PHE A 530 31.34 25.49 12.13
CA PHE A 530 30.17 25.73 11.27
C PHE A 530 30.47 26.66 10.08
N MET A 531 31.71 27.16 9.98
CA MET A 531 32.22 27.90 8.82
C MET A 531 33.14 27.04 7.95
N ASP A 532 33.37 25.78 8.36
CA ASP A 532 34.18 24.82 7.61
C ASP A 532 33.57 24.53 6.24
N THR A 533 34.40 24.38 5.22
CA THR A 533 33.99 23.94 3.89
C THR A 533 33.26 22.60 3.97
N ALA A 534 33.74 21.69 4.84
CA ALA A 534 33.09 20.40 5.09
C ALA A 534 31.67 20.54 5.65
N TYR A 535 31.41 21.54 6.50
CA TYR A 535 30.06 21.81 6.99
C TYR A 535 29.16 22.40 5.90
N GLY A 536 29.73 23.26 5.03
CA GLY A 536 29.06 23.75 3.82
C GLY A 536 28.61 22.60 2.91
N LEU A 537 29.54 21.73 2.51
CA LEU A 537 29.25 20.53 1.72
C LEU A 537 28.19 19.64 2.39
N ALA A 538 28.36 19.35 3.68
CA ALA A 538 27.45 18.48 4.42
C ALA A 538 26.03 19.04 4.56
N THR A 539 25.82 20.34 4.39
CA THR A 539 24.50 20.98 4.50
C THR A 539 23.94 21.43 3.15
N HIS A 540 24.72 21.28 2.07
CA HIS A 540 24.29 21.45 0.69
C HIS A 540 23.69 20.15 0.15
N PHE A 541 22.44 19.88 0.52
CA PHE A 541 21.77 18.61 0.21
C PHE A 541 21.38 18.50 -1.28
N LYS A 542 22.31 18.02 -2.13
CA LYS A 542 22.03 17.70 -3.54
C LYS A 542 20.93 16.65 -3.70
N LEU A 543 20.69 15.80 -2.70
CA LEU A 543 19.59 14.83 -2.73
C LEU A 543 18.73 14.92 -1.47
N ARG A 544 17.47 15.33 -1.66
CA ARG A 544 16.44 15.29 -0.61
C ARG A 544 15.52 14.12 -0.86
N THR A 545 15.42 13.21 0.11
CA THR A 545 14.47 12.10 0.05
C THR A 545 13.40 12.20 1.13
N GLY A 546 12.26 11.56 0.87
CA GLY A 546 11.23 11.41 1.88
C GLY A 546 10.31 10.22 1.61
N GLN A 547 10.22 9.33 2.61
CA GLN A 547 9.19 8.30 2.61
C GLN A 547 7.87 8.85 3.15
N VAL A 548 6.79 8.64 2.40
CA VAL A 548 5.43 9.00 2.84
C VAL A 548 4.56 7.76 2.77
N PRO A 549 4.60 6.89 3.81
CA PRO A 549 3.86 5.64 3.78
C PRO A 549 2.37 5.93 3.98
N THR A 550 1.60 5.82 2.91
CA THR A 550 0.15 5.87 2.97
C THR A 550 -0.42 4.51 2.57
N ASN A 551 -1.60 4.14 3.08
CA ASN A 551 -2.30 2.93 2.64
C ASN A 551 -3.13 3.18 1.36
N THR A 552 -2.72 4.14 0.55
CA THR A 552 -3.43 4.58 -0.64
C THR A 552 -2.40 4.81 -1.73
N ASP A 553 -2.78 4.55 -2.97
CA ASP A 553 -1.97 4.76 -4.15
C ASP A 553 -1.84 6.27 -4.44
N SER A 554 -1.09 6.97 -3.58
CA SER A 554 -0.87 8.40 -3.64
C SER A 554 0.59 8.71 -3.94
N VAL A 555 0.83 9.76 -4.71
CA VAL A 555 2.17 10.29 -5.00
C VAL A 555 2.32 11.63 -4.30
N MET A 556 3.27 11.72 -3.36
CA MET A 556 3.70 13.00 -2.80
C MET A 556 4.89 13.53 -3.62
N CYS A 557 4.97 14.84 -3.82
CA CYS A 557 6.07 15.53 -4.51
C CYS A 557 6.35 16.88 -3.82
N PHE A 558 7.60 17.31 -3.90
CA PHE A 558 8.12 18.59 -3.41
C PHE A 558 9.42 18.90 -4.18
N GLY A 559 9.80 20.17 -4.29
CA GLY A 559 11.00 20.56 -5.04
C GLY A 559 12.33 20.26 -4.30
N PRO A 560 13.45 20.32 -5.04
CA PRO A 560 14.80 20.26 -4.47
C PRO A 560 15.09 21.37 -3.45
N LEU A 561 16.08 21.17 -2.57
CA LEU A 561 16.53 22.19 -1.60
C LEU A 561 17.57 23.14 -2.19
N VAL A 562 18.29 22.70 -3.21
CA VAL A 562 19.37 23.42 -3.87
C VAL A 562 19.16 23.36 -5.39
N PRO A 563 19.61 24.37 -6.16
CA PRO A 563 19.40 24.41 -7.62
C PRO A 563 20.01 23.23 -8.37
N ASP A 564 21.17 22.75 -7.93
CA ASP A 564 21.95 21.62 -8.46
C ASP A 564 21.57 20.28 -7.84
N GLY A 565 20.31 20.12 -7.43
CA GLY A 565 19.87 18.97 -6.66
C GLY A 565 18.56 18.35 -7.12
N TYR A 566 18.24 17.23 -6.48
CA TYR A 566 17.03 16.45 -6.70
C TYR A 566 16.20 16.37 -5.43
N ALA A 567 14.89 16.22 -5.61
CA ALA A 567 14.00 15.72 -4.57
C ALA A 567 13.31 14.43 -5.03
N VAL A 568 13.48 13.35 -4.25
CA VAL A 568 12.91 12.02 -4.51
C VAL A 568 11.95 11.65 -3.38
N CYS A 569 10.65 11.60 -3.66
CA CYS A 569 9.65 11.17 -2.71
C CYS A 569 9.06 9.82 -3.12
N TYR A 570 8.81 8.94 -2.16
CA TYR A 570 8.29 7.61 -2.48
C TYR A 570 7.27 7.08 -1.46
N ASN A 571 6.34 6.28 -1.96
CA ASN A 571 5.28 5.64 -1.18
C ASN A 571 5.25 4.12 -1.47
N PRO A 572 5.88 3.30 -0.62
CA PRO A 572 5.92 1.85 -0.80
C PRO A 572 4.59 1.17 -0.45
N GLN A 573 3.93 0.61 -1.46
CA GLN A 573 2.81 -0.31 -1.30
C GLN A 573 3.30 -1.75 -1.13
N SER A 574 2.39 -2.70 -0.97
CA SER A 574 2.75 -4.12 -0.80
C SER A 574 3.54 -4.69 -1.98
N ASP A 575 3.09 -4.37 -3.18
CA ASP A 575 3.45 -4.99 -4.45
C ASP A 575 3.99 -3.99 -5.49
N HIS A 576 3.97 -2.70 -5.18
CA HIS A 576 4.53 -1.64 -6.01
C HIS A 576 5.06 -0.47 -5.17
N VAL A 577 5.76 0.47 -5.81
CA VAL A 577 6.25 1.71 -5.19
C VAL A 577 5.97 2.90 -6.10
N HIS A 578 5.29 3.91 -5.57
CA HIS A 578 5.17 5.19 -6.26
C HIS A 578 6.40 6.04 -6.00
N PHE A 579 6.97 6.62 -7.05
CA PHE A 579 8.07 7.58 -6.99
C PHE A 579 7.66 8.91 -7.62
N SER A 580 8.16 10.00 -7.04
CA SER A 580 8.31 11.29 -7.72
C SER A 580 9.76 11.74 -7.61
N VAL A 581 10.27 12.25 -8.72
CA VAL A 581 11.60 12.84 -8.86
C VAL A 581 11.39 14.25 -9.40
N THR A 582 12.03 15.23 -8.77
CA THR A 582 12.04 16.62 -9.24
C THR A 582 13.45 17.17 -9.27
N ALA A 583 13.72 18.06 -10.23
CA ALA A 583 14.99 18.75 -10.45
C ALA A 583 14.73 20.15 -11.03
N PHE A 584 15.75 21.00 -11.11
CA PHE A 584 15.65 22.30 -11.77
C PHE A 584 16.40 22.30 -13.12
N ASN A 585 15.73 22.73 -14.19
CA ASN A 585 16.23 22.76 -15.57
C ASN A 585 17.39 23.76 -15.74
N CYS A 586 17.51 24.75 -14.86
CA CYS A 586 18.63 25.70 -14.86
C CYS A 586 19.97 25.05 -14.53
N CYS A 587 19.99 23.83 -13.98
CA CYS A 587 21.19 23.04 -13.78
C CYS A 587 21.26 21.93 -14.85
N GLU A 588 22.17 22.09 -15.82
CA GLU A 588 22.38 21.13 -16.91
C GLU A 588 22.82 19.74 -16.43
N GLU A 589 23.43 19.66 -15.24
CA GLU A 589 23.83 18.40 -14.62
C GLU A 589 22.63 17.61 -14.06
N THR A 590 21.47 18.26 -13.83
CA THR A 590 20.30 17.61 -13.27
C THR A 590 19.18 17.35 -14.27
N ASN A 591 18.62 16.14 -14.26
CA ASN A 591 17.49 15.76 -15.11
C ASN A 591 16.61 14.72 -14.40
N ALA A 592 15.36 15.07 -14.05
CA ALA A 592 14.51 14.24 -13.21
C ALA A 592 14.06 12.97 -13.95
N GLU A 593 13.82 13.06 -15.27
CA GLU A 593 13.46 11.90 -16.10
C GLU A 593 14.61 10.89 -16.17
N HIS A 594 15.84 11.34 -16.39
CA HIS A 594 17.03 10.49 -16.45
C HIS A 594 17.30 9.80 -15.10
N LEU A 595 17.22 10.53 -13.99
CA LEU A 595 17.36 9.92 -12.66
C LEU A 595 16.21 8.95 -12.37
N ALA A 596 14.98 9.25 -12.78
CA ALA A 596 13.83 8.36 -12.59
C ALA A 596 13.97 7.05 -13.39
N LEU A 597 14.38 7.11 -14.66
CA LEU A 597 14.63 5.94 -15.50
C LEU A 597 15.78 5.09 -14.94
N THR A 598 16.86 5.75 -14.50
CA THR A 598 17.98 5.05 -13.85
C THR A 598 17.54 4.41 -12.54
N LEU A 599 16.73 5.09 -11.72
CA LEU A 599 16.18 4.55 -10.48
C LEU A 599 15.26 3.36 -10.74
N GLU A 600 14.38 3.43 -11.73
CA GLU A 600 13.52 2.29 -12.12
C GLU A 600 14.36 1.07 -12.53
N SER A 601 15.42 1.31 -13.31
CA SER A 601 16.38 0.28 -13.72
C SER A 601 17.16 -0.30 -12.53
N VAL A 602 17.67 0.54 -11.64
CA VAL A 602 18.41 0.13 -10.43
C VAL A 602 17.51 -0.69 -9.51
N VAL A 603 16.31 -0.22 -9.17
CA VAL A 603 15.39 -0.97 -8.29
C VAL A 603 14.99 -2.30 -8.94
N ALA A 604 14.90 -2.36 -10.28
CA ALA A 604 14.69 -3.61 -11.00
C ALA A 604 15.90 -4.56 -10.94
N GLN A 605 17.13 -4.04 -10.95
CA GLN A 605 18.38 -4.80 -10.92
C GLN A 605 18.80 -5.23 -9.51
N GLU A 606 18.51 -4.41 -8.49
CA GLU A 606 18.68 -4.66 -7.04
C GLU A 606 17.86 -5.87 -6.54
N ALA A 607 17.09 -6.53 -7.42
CA ALA A 607 16.57 -7.87 -7.19
C ALA A 607 17.69 -8.95 -7.27
N PHE A 608 18.75 -8.79 -6.47
CA PHE A 608 19.68 -9.87 -6.11
C PHE A 608 19.21 -10.45 -4.77
N PRO A 609 18.33 -11.46 -4.81
CA PRO A 609 18.76 -12.75 -5.32
C PRO A 609 17.90 -13.27 -6.49
N LYS A 610 18.55 -13.63 -7.59
CA LYS A 610 18.14 -14.78 -8.39
C LYS A 610 18.35 -16.05 -7.54
N GLU A 611 17.48 -16.27 -6.58
CA GLU A 611 16.85 -17.57 -6.34
C GLU A 611 15.42 -17.37 -6.84
N THR A 612 15.11 -17.97 -8.00
CA THR A 612 13.76 -18.35 -8.47
C THR A 612 12.56 -17.77 -7.70
N ALA A 613 12.39 -16.45 -7.74
CA ALA A 613 11.23 -15.77 -7.17
C ALA A 613 10.37 -15.23 -8.30
N GLY A 614 9.67 -16.14 -8.98
CA GLY A 614 8.56 -15.78 -9.87
C GLY A 614 7.53 -14.91 -9.15
N ARG A 615 6.98 -13.94 -9.88
CA ARG A 615 5.83 -13.11 -9.46
C ARG A 615 4.61 -14.00 -9.18
N PRO A 616 3.63 -13.51 -8.40
CA PRO A 616 2.41 -14.27 -8.15
C PRO A 616 1.50 -14.20 -9.37
N ASP A 617 1.61 -15.20 -10.25
CA ASP A 617 0.55 -15.52 -11.21
C ASP A 617 -0.47 -16.48 -10.59
N CYS A 618 -1.62 -16.59 -11.26
CA CYS A 618 -2.92 -17.11 -10.81
C CYS A 618 -2.97 -18.53 -10.19
N CYS A 619 -1.84 -19.21 -10.08
CA CYS A 619 -1.68 -20.44 -9.29
C CYS A 619 -0.67 -20.15 -8.16
N GLY A 620 -1.18 -19.80 -6.98
CA GLY A 620 -0.35 -19.47 -5.82
C GLY A 620 0.75 -20.49 -5.57
N ARG A 621 1.97 -20.01 -5.26
CA ARG A 621 3.15 -20.83 -4.92
C ARG A 621 2.75 -22.04 -4.08
N TYR A 622 2.69 -23.21 -4.69
CA TYR A 622 2.71 -24.47 -3.97
C TYR A 622 4.08 -24.54 -3.30
N LEU A 623 4.11 -24.48 -1.97
CA LEU A 623 5.31 -24.84 -1.21
C LEU A 623 5.62 -26.29 -1.57
N SER A 624 6.74 -26.51 -2.27
CA SER A 624 7.26 -27.85 -2.53
C SER A 624 7.45 -28.58 -1.20
N HIS A 625 7.15 -29.88 -1.18
CA HIS A 625 7.53 -30.72 -0.06
C HIS A 625 9.06 -30.62 0.10
N PRO A 626 9.61 -30.49 1.33
CA PRO A 626 11.05 -30.57 1.55
C PRO A 626 11.63 -31.80 0.85
N GLY A 627 12.66 -31.60 0.01
CA GLY A 627 13.31 -32.66 -0.77
C GLY A 627 12.77 -32.85 -2.20
N THR A 628 11.69 -32.18 -2.61
CA THR A 628 11.20 -32.23 -4.00
C THR A 628 11.72 -31.04 -4.80
N ASN A 629 12.54 -31.31 -5.82
CA ASN A 629 13.00 -30.28 -6.76
C ASN A 629 11.85 -29.89 -7.69
N VAL A 630 11.47 -28.61 -7.70
CA VAL A 630 10.37 -28.08 -8.51
C VAL A 630 10.89 -26.90 -9.32
N SER A 631 10.88 -27.05 -10.64
CA SER A 631 11.23 -25.99 -11.59
C SER A 631 9.96 -25.42 -12.21
N VAL A 632 9.76 -24.11 -12.08
CA VAL A 632 8.68 -23.37 -12.76
C VAL A 632 9.30 -22.64 -13.94
N ILE A 633 8.74 -22.83 -15.14
CA ILE A 633 9.23 -22.22 -16.38
C ILE A 633 8.24 -21.14 -16.79
N ASP A 634 8.73 -19.90 -16.83
CA ASP A 634 7.94 -18.69 -17.06
C ASP A 634 8.29 -18.15 -18.46
N LEU A 635 7.52 -18.54 -19.47
CA LEU A 635 7.69 -18.14 -20.87
C LEU A 635 6.32 -17.85 -21.48
N PHE A 636 6.29 -16.89 -22.41
CA PHE A 636 5.09 -16.48 -23.17
C PHE A 636 3.97 -15.84 -22.33
N ASP A 637 4.33 -14.96 -21.39
CA ASP A 637 3.35 -14.27 -20.54
C ASP A 637 2.50 -13.21 -21.26
N ARG A 638 1.32 -12.93 -20.70
CA ARG A 638 0.39 -11.88 -21.16
C ARG A 638 0.03 -12.06 -22.64
N SER A 639 0.28 -11.05 -23.48
CA SER A 639 -0.02 -11.09 -24.91
C SER A 639 0.82 -12.11 -25.67
N ALA A 640 1.97 -12.54 -25.12
CA ALA A 640 2.79 -13.56 -25.75
C ALA A 640 2.13 -14.96 -25.72
N SER A 641 1.18 -15.21 -24.81
CA SER A 641 0.36 -16.44 -24.78
C SER A 641 -0.57 -16.59 -26.00
N LEU A 642 -0.79 -15.50 -26.73
CA LEU A 642 -1.56 -15.51 -27.97
C LEU A 642 -0.72 -15.88 -29.19
N LEU A 643 0.61 -15.99 -29.06
CA LEU A 643 1.48 -16.42 -30.15
C LEU A 643 1.17 -17.88 -30.56
N PRO A 644 1.49 -18.29 -31.81
CA PRO A 644 1.20 -19.64 -32.29
C PRO A 644 1.77 -20.72 -31.37
N LEU A 645 1.02 -21.79 -31.13
CA LEU A 645 1.42 -22.82 -30.17
C LEU A 645 2.72 -23.53 -30.55
N TRP A 646 3.04 -23.70 -31.83
CA TRP A 646 4.34 -24.24 -32.23
C TRP A 646 5.51 -23.35 -31.82
N LYS A 647 5.33 -22.02 -31.84
CA LYS A 647 6.35 -21.08 -31.33
C LYS A 647 6.52 -21.23 -29.82
N GLN A 648 5.42 -21.47 -29.11
CA GLN A 648 5.45 -21.72 -27.67
C GLN A 648 6.12 -23.07 -27.34
N VAL A 649 5.80 -24.13 -28.10
CA VAL A 649 6.42 -25.47 -27.97
C VAL A 649 7.93 -25.39 -28.12
N GLU A 650 8.46 -24.70 -29.14
CA GLU A 650 9.91 -24.57 -29.31
C GLU A 650 10.57 -23.81 -28.15
N GLY A 651 9.99 -22.69 -27.72
CA GLY A 651 10.56 -21.93 -26.59
C GLY A 651 10.55 -22.73 -25.28
N PHE A 652 9.47 -23.46 -24.98
CA PHE A 652 9.41 -24.32 -23.80
C PHE A 652 10.31 -25.56 -23.94
N LYS A 653 10.47 -26.12 -25.14
CA LYS A 653 11.40 -27.22 -25.40
C LYS A 653 12.84 -26.83 -25.10
N GLU A 654 13.30 -25.66 -25.56
CA GLU A 654 14.63 -25.13 -25.25
C GLU A 654 14.86 -24.96 -23.75
N ALA A 655 13.83 -24.55 -23.00
CA ALA A 655 13.92 -24.37 -21.55
C ALA A 655 13.86 -25.67 -20.75
N ILE A 656 13.06 -26.64 -21.18
CA ILE A 656 12.88 -27.91 -20.46
C ILE A 656 14.04 -28.88 -20.75
N TYR A 657 14.61 -28.85 -21.96
CA TYR A 657 15.61 -29.83 -22.37
C TYR A 657 16.83 -29.92 -21.42
N PRO A 658 17.45 -28.81 -20.97
CA PRO A 658 18.54 -28.88 -19.98
C PRO A 658 18.11 -29.44 -18.62
N ILE A 659 16.85 -29.23 -18.20
CA ILE A 659 16.31 -29.77 -16.94
C ILE A 659 16.19 -31.28 -17.04
N MET A 660 15.71 -31.79 -18.18
CA MET A 660 15.64 -33.21 -18.46
C MET A 660 17.04 -33.84 -18.43
N GLN A 661 18.04 -33.23 -19.07
CA GLN A 661 19.41 -33.75 -19.11
C GLN A 661 20.09 -33.78 -17.73
N ASN A 662 19.73 -32.86 -16.83
CA ASN A 662 20.28 -32.80 -15.48
C ASN A 662 19.52 -33.66 -14.46
N SER A 663 18.49 -34.40 -14.88
CA SER A 663 17.63 -35.20 -14.01
C SER A 663 17.72 -36.68 -14.39
N ASP A 664 18.73 -37.39 -13.89
CA ASP A 664 18.98 -38.81 -14.21
C ASP A 664 17.78 -39.72 -13.87
N ASP A 665 17.02 -39.37 -12.82
CA ASP A 665 15.82 -40.09 -12.37
C ASP A 665 14.53 -39.75 -13.16
N GLY A 666 14.64 -38.94 -14.21
CA GLY A 666 13.51 -38.47 -15.02
C GLY A 666 12.70 -37.35 -14.37
N VAL A 667 11.79 -36.75 -15.15
CA VAL A 667 11.01 -35.56 -14.71
C VAL A 667 9.50 -35.80 -14.76
N ASN A 668 8.74 -35.03 -13.97
CA ASN A 668 7.28 -34.98 -14.06
C ASN A 668 6.85 -33.60 -14.59
N LEU A 669 6.00 -33.59 -15.63
CA LEU A 669 5.43 -32.36 -16.17
C LEU A 669 4.04 -32.14 -15.58
N ILE A 670 3.82 -30.97 -14.98
CA ILE A 670 2.51 -30.52 -14.48
C ILE A 670 2.14 -29.27 -15.25
N CYS A 671 1.06 -29.34 -16.02
CA CYS A 671 0.67 -28.27 -16.94
C CYS A 671 -0.82 -27.92 -16.74
N TYR A 672 -1.15 -26.63 -16.81
CA TYR A 672 -2.51 -26.13 -16.62
C TYR A 672 -3.03 -25.43 -17.89
N SER A 673 -4.30 -25.65 -18.23
CA SER A 673 -4.99 -25.01 -19.35
C SER A 673 -4.24 -25.16 -20.69
N GLN A 674 -4.00 -24.08 -21.44
CA GLN A 674 -3.25 -24.10 -22.70
C GLN A 674 -1.88 -24.78 -22.57
N GLY A 675 -1.23 -24.69 -21.40
CA GLY A 675 0.05 -25.34 -21.12
C GLY A 675 0.01 -26.86 -21.30
N GLY A 676 -1.13 -27.52 -21.06
CA GLY A 676 -1.24 -28.98 -21.28
C GLY A 676 -1.11 -29.38 -22.75
N LEU A 677 -1.58 -28.53 -23.68
CA LEU A 677 -1.39 -28.76 -25.12
C LEU A 677 0.07 -28.55 -25.51
N ILE A 678 0.70 -27.49 -25.01
CA ILE A 678 2.11 -27.18 -25.26
C ILE A 678 3.00 -28.33 -24.78
N CYS A 679 2.79 -28.80 -23.54
CA CYS A 679 3.52 -29.94 -22.98
C CYS A 679 3.33 -31.20 -23.83
N ARG A 680 2.10 -31.47 -24.33
CA ARG A 680 1.86 -32.60 -25.25
C ARG A 680 2.61 -32.42 -26.57
N GLY A 681 2.64 -31.21 -27.12
CA GLY A 681 3.45 -30.86 -28.28
C GLY A 681 4.92 -31.21 -28.08
N ILE A 682 5.51 -30.82 -26.94
CA ILE A 682 6.90 -31.11 -26.59
C ILE A 682 7.14 -32.63 -26.53
N LEU A 683 6.26 -33.37 -25.85
CA LEU A 683 6.36 -34.83 -25.74
C LEU A 683 6.31 -35.51 -27.12
N SER A 684 5.54 -34.98 -28.07
CA SER A 684 5.47 -35.52 -29.43
C SER A 684 6.71 -35.16 -30.27
N VAL A 685 7.26 -33.95 -30.15
CA VAL A 685 8.35 -33.49 -31.04
C VAL A 685 9.76 -33.76 -30.52
N LEU A 686 9.92 -34.12 -29.24
CA LEU A 686 11.23 -34.30 -28.60
C LEU A 686 11.58 -35.80 -28.48
N PRO A 687 12.50 -36.34 -29.32
CA PRO A 687 12.69 -37.79 -29.43
C PRO A 687 13.33 -38.46 -28.22
N ASP A 688 14.06 -37.73 -27.37
CA ASP A 688 14.90 -38.25 -26.30
C ASP A 688 14.46 -37.79 -24.90
N HIS A 689 13.20 -37.35 -24.75
CA HIS A 689 12.72 -36.89 -23.44
C HIS A 689 12.69 -38.01 -22.38
N ASN A 690 12.94 -37.64 -21.12
CA ASN A 690 12.90 -38.52 -19.93
C ASN A 690 11.70 -38.22 -19.00
N VAL A 691 10.62 -37.67 -19.55
CA VAL A 691 9.38 -37.40 -18.80
C VAL A 691 8.71 -38.72 -18.37
N HIS A 692 8.57 -38.91 -17.06
CA HIS A 692 7.90 -40.07 -16.47
C HIS A 692 6.39 -39.85 -16.33
N SER A 693 5.97 -38.75 -15.73
CA SER A 693 4.54 -38.43 -15.57
C SER A 693 4.19 -37.15 -16.31
N PHE A 694 3.11 -37.21 -17.10
CA PHE A 694 2.47 -36.04 -17.67
C PHE A 694 1.12 -35.81 -16.96
N ILE A 695 1.01 -34.68 -16.25
CA ILE A 695 -0.15 -34.28 -15.46
C ILE A 695 -0.78 -33.06 -16.13
N SER A 696 -1.93 -33.26 -16.75
CA SER A 696 -2.69 -32.25 -17.49
C SER A 696 -3.89 -31.79 -16.66
N LEU A 697 -3.87 -30.52 -16.24
CA LEU A 697 -4.90 -29.89 -15.40
C LEU A 697 -5.76 -28.95 -16.25
N SER A 698 -7.07 -29.20 -16.33
CA SER A 698 -8.06 -28.38 -17.04
C SER A 698 -7.61 -27.91 -18.43
N SER A 699 -7.00 -28.79 -19.22
CA SER A 699 -6.38 -28.44 -20.51
C SER A 699 -7.26 -28.89 -21.69
N PRO A 700 -7.46 -28.11 -22.76
CA PRO A 700 -8.32 -28.50 -23.87
C PRO A 700 -7.67 -29.54 -24.78
N GLN A 701 -7.43 -30.77 -24.30
CA GLN A 701 -6.68 -31.80 -25.01
C GLN A 701 -7.33 -32.24 -26.33
N ALA A 702 -8.67 -32.24 -26.41
CA ALA A 702 -9.42 -32.47 -27.66
C ALA A 702 -9.85 -31.16 -28.36
N GLY A 703 -9.38 -30.01 -27.89
CA GLY A 703 -9.71 -28.69 -28.43
C GLY A 703 -10.80 -27.95 -27.65
N GLN A 704 -11.25 -26.82 -28.19
CA GLN A 704 -12.25 -25.93 -27.59
C GLN A 704 -13.33 -25.59 -28.61
N TYR A 705 -14.59 -25.64 -28.17
CA TYR A 705 -15.75 -25.13 -28.91
C TYR A 705 -16.90 -24.80 -27.95
N GLY A 706 -17.18 -23.50 -27.72
CA GLY A 706 -18.25 -23.08 -26.82
C GLY A 706 -18.23 -21.59 -26.48
N ASP A 707 -19.37 -21.02 -26.09
CA ASP A 707 -19.53 -19.60 -25.76
C ASP A 707 -19.05 -19.30 -24.33
N THR A 708 -17.76 -19.02 -24.17
CA THR A 708 -17.17 -18.64 -22.87
C THR A 708 -16.91 -17.13 -22.79
N ASP A 709 -16.85 -16.58 -21.58
CA ASP A 709 -16.55 -15.15 -21.39
C ASP A 709 -15.13 -14.79 -21.88
N TYR A 710 -14.20 -15.75 -21.84
CA TYR A 710 -12.87 -15.63 -22.42
C TYR A 710 -12.92 -15.49 -23.96
N LEU A 711 -13.83 -16.20 -24.62
CA LEU A 711 -14.02 -16.10 -26.06
C LEU A 711 -14.54 -14.72 -26.47
N LYS A 712 -15.50 -14.16 -25.71
CA LYS A 712 -16.03 -12.80 -25.94
C LYS A 712 -14.96 -11.72 -25.76
N TYR A 713 -13.96 -11.95 -24.90
CA TYR A 713 -12.83 -11.04 -24.74
C TYR A 713 -11.94 -11.02 -26.00
N LEU A 714 -11.63 -12.18 -26.59
CA LEU A 714 -10.77 -12.27 -27.78
C LEU A 714 -11.49 -11.96 -29.09
N PHE A 715 -12.77 -12.34 -29.21
CA PHE A 715 -13.58 -12.14 -30.42
C PHE A 715 -14.93 -11.46 -30.07
N PRO A 716 -14.95 -10.17 -29.70
CA PRO A 716 -16.14 -9.50 -29.15
C PRO A 716 -17.35 -9.44 -30.09
N LYS A 717 -17.12 -9.59 -31.40
CA LYS A 717 -18.15 -9.44 -32.45
C LYS A 717 -18.59 -10.77 -33.08
N PHE A 718 -18.03 -11.90 -32.65
CA PHE A 718 -18.28 -13.20 -33.27
C PHE A 718 -18.97 -14.14 -32.28
N VAL A 719 -19.98 -14.87 -32.77
CA VAL A 719 -20.63 -16.00 -32.07
C VAL A 719 -19.82 -17.26 -32.34
N LYS A 720 -19.80 -18.26 -31.41
CA LYS A 720 -19.04 -19.51 -31.60
C LYS A 720 -19.21 -20.14 -32.99
N SER A 721 -20.42 -20.11 -33.56
CA SER A 721 -20.76 -20.67 -34.87
C SER A 721 -20.14 -19.95 -36.08
N ASN A 722 -19.58 -18.75 -35.90
CA ASN A 722 -18.95 -17.97 -36.96
C ASN A 722 -17.41 -17.88 -36.83
N ILE A 723 -16.84 -18.46 -35.78
CA ILE A 723 -15.40 -18.35 -35.49
C ILE A 723 -14.55 -19.14 -36.50
N TYR A 724 -15.09 -20.20 -37.09
CA TYR A 724 -14.42 -20.96 -38.16
C TYR A 724 -13.91 -20.06 -39.30
N ARG A 725 -14.65 -18.98 -39.63
CA ARG A 725 -14.29 -18.00 -40.68
C ARG A 725 -13.00 -17.25 -40.39
N VAL A 726 -12.63 -17.14 -39.11
CA VAL A 726 -11.38 -16.53 -38.65
C VAL A 726 -10.35 -17.61 -38.40
N CYS A 727 -10.68 -18.63 -37.61
CA CYS A 727 -9.70 -19.61 -37.14
C CYS A 727 -9.15 -20.51 -38.24
N TYR A 728 -9.91 -20.82 -39.30
CA TYR A 728 -9.41 -21.65 -40.41
C TYR A 728 -8.84 -20.82 -41.56
N THR A 729 -8.22 -19.68 -41.24
CA THR A 729 -7.45 -18.85 -42.18
C THR A 729 -5.98 -18.82 -41.77
N SER A 730 -5.08 -18.56 -42.73
CA SER A 730 -3.64 -18.44 -42.46
C SER A 730 -3.30 -17.33 -41.46
N LEU A 731 -4.10 -16.26 -41.40
CA LEU A 731 -3.95 -15.21 -40.39
C LEU A 731 -4.47 -15.64 -39.03
N GLY A 732 -5.60 -16.36 -38.99
CA GLY A 732 -6.19 -16.89 -37.74
C GLY A 732 -5.29 -17.89 -37.04
N GLN A 733 -4.62 -18.78 -37.79
CA GLN A 733 -3.64 -19.73 -37.24
C GLN A 733 -2.41 -19.06 -36.62
N ARG A 734 -2.26 -17.72 -36.73
CA ARG A 734 -1.23 -16.97 -35.98
C ARG A 734 -1.62 -16.68 -34.52
N ILE A 735 -2.84 -17.04 -34.11
CA ILE A 735 -3.39 -16.81 -32.77
C ILE A 735 -3.61 -18.16 -32.07
N SER A 736 -3.06 -18.34 -30.85
CA SER A 736 -3.06 -19.63 -30.15
C SER A 736 -4.44 -20.25 -29.94
N ILE A 737 -5.48 -19.46 -29.68
CA ILE A 737 -6.87 -19.97 -29.53
C ILE A 737 -7.37 -20.68 -30.79
N CYS A 738 -6.98 -20.21 -31.98
CA CYS A 738 -7.36 -20.82 -33.25
C CYS A 738 -6.56 -22.08 -33.58
N ASN A 739 -5.42 -22.30 -32.92
CA ASN A 739 -4.62 -23.50 -33.09
C ASN A 739 -5.26 -24.74 -32.41
N TYR A 740 -6.14 -24.55 -31.41
CA TYR A 740 -6.93 -25.64 -30.78
C TYR A 740 -8.44 -25.42 -30.84
N TRP A 741 -8.92 -24.51 -31.69
CA TRP A 741 -10.35 -24.42 -32.00
C TRP A 741 -10.75 -25.66 -32.80
N ASN A 742 -11.67 -26.46 -32.27
CA ASN A 742 -12.14 -27.71 -32.89
C ASN A 742 -13.65 -27.61 -33.12
N ASP A 743 -14.04 -27.11 -34.29
CA ASP A 743 -15.45 -26.91 -34.64
C ASP A 743 -16.08 -28.22 -35.15
N PRO A 744 -17.06 -28.80 -34.44
CA PRO A 744 -17.70 -30.06 -34.85
C PRO A 744 -18.50 -29.91 -36.15
N HIS A 745 -19.01 -28.71 -36.48
CA HIS A 745 -19.82 -28.47 -37.68
C HIS A 745 -18.99 -28.23 -38.94
N HIS A 746 -17.70 -27.95 -38.78
CA HIS A 746 -16.77 -27.63 -39.88
C HIS A 746 -15.53 -28.52 -39.82
N ARG A 747 -15.74 -29.83 -39.63
CA ARG A 747 -14.67 -30.79 -39.39
C ARG A 747 -13.63 -30.87 -40.52
N GLU A 748 -14.06 -30.83 -41.78
CA GLU A 748 -13.13 -30.82 -42.92
C GLU A 748 -12.21 -29.59 -42.91
N MET A 749 -12.76 -28.41 -42.59
CA MET A 749 -11.97 -27.18 -42.49
C MET A 749 -10.98 -27.25 -41.33
N TYR A 750 -11.40 -27.81 -40.19
CA TYR A 750 -10.53 -28.06 -39.04
C TYR A 750 -9.36 -28.97 -39.42
N VAL A 751 -9.63 -30.15 -40.00
CA VAL A 751 -8.58 -31.12 -40.35
C VAL A 751 -7.61 -30.50 -41.35
N ASN A 752 -8.10 -29.78 -42.36
CA ASN A 752 -7.25 -29.23 -43.41
C ASN A 752 -6.49 -27.95 -43.01
N SER A 753 -7.03 -27.14 -42.10
CA SER A 753 -6.52 -25.78 -41.82
C SER A 753 -5.93 -25.60 -40.42
N SER A 754 -6.19 -26.50 -39.47
CA SER A 754 -5.62 -26.41 -38.13
C SER A 754 -4.15 -26.78 -38.16
N ASP A 755 -3.29 -25.81 -37.87
CA ASP A 755 -1.84 -25.98 -37.95
C ASP A 755 -1.25 -26.63 -36.70
N TYR A 756 -2.02 -26.80 -35.62
CA TYR A 756 -1.50 -27.39 -34.39
C TYR A 756 -2.29 -28.63 -33.97
N LEU A 757 -3.56 -28.49 -33.56
CA LEU A 757 -4.28 -29.58 -32.91
C LEU A 757 -4.53 -30.76 -33.85
N ALA A 758 -4.93 -30.50 -35.11
CA ALA A 758 -5.16 -31.57 -36.08
C ALA A 758 -3.88 -32.33 -36.46
N LEU A 759 -2.73 -31.64 -36.50
CA LEU A 759 -1.43 -32.27 -36.67
C LEU A 759 -1.02 -33.05 -35.41
N LEU A 760 -1.15 -32.44 -34.23
CA LEU A 760 -0.74 -33.06 -32.96
C LEU A 760 -1.61 -34.27 -32.60
N ASN A 761 -2.86 -34.34 -33.07
CA ASN A 761 -3.73 -35.51 -32.94
C ASN A 761 -3.51 -36.56 -34.06
N ASN A 762 -2.59 -36.32 -35.00
CA ASN A 762 -2.44 -37.14 -36.21
C ASN A 762 -3.74 -37.29 -37.03
N GLU A 763 -4.67 -36.34 -36.93
CA GLU A 763 -5.92 -36.29 -37.71
C GLU A 763 -5.65 -35.82 -39.15
N ARG A 764 -4.68 -34.91 -39.33
CA ARG A 764 -4.09 -34.55 -40.61
C ARG A 764 -2.77 -35.33 -40.80
N PRO A 765 -2.65 -36.21 -41.80
CA PRO A 765 -1.42 -36.97 -42.04
C PRO A 765 -0.21 -36.05 -42.28
N HIS A 766 0.94 -36.39 -41.69
CA HIS A 766 2.21 -35.70 -41.93
C HIS A 766 3.39 -36.70 -41.81
N PRO A 767 4.57 -36.40 -42.41
CA PRO A 767 5.69 -37.36 -42.48
C PRO A 767 6.24 -37.86 -41.13
N ASN A 768 6.03 -37.08 -40.06
CA ASN A 768 6.57 -37.38 -38.72
C ASN A 768 5.55 -38.05 -37.78
N SER A 769 4.37 -38.43 -38.26
CA SER A 769 3.26 -38.90 -37.41
C SER A 769 3.61 -40.14 -36.58
N THR A 770 4.34 -41.10 -37.17
CA THR A 770 4.83 -42.30 -36.49
C THR A 770 5.84 -41.94 -35.40
N VAL A 771 6.80 -41.07 -35.70
CA VAL A 771 7.83 -40.62 -34.74
C VAL A 771 7.18 -39.88 -33.57
N TRP A 772 6.21 -39.02 -33.83
CA TRP A 772 5.51 -38.27 -32.78
C TRP A 772 4.71 -39.16 -31.85
N LYS A 773 4.10 -40.20 -32.41
CA LYS A 773 3.42 -41.25 -31.64
C LYS A 773 4.42 -42.01 -30.76
N GLU A 774 5.54 -42.48 -31.32
CA GLU A 774 6.58 -43.18 -30.57
C GLU A 774 7.14 -42.34 -29.41
N ASN A 775 7.38 -41.05 -29.64
CA ASN A 775 7.86 -40.15 -28.60
C ASN A 775 6.84 -40.00 -27.46
N PHE A 776 5.57 -39.73 -27.80
CA PHE A 776 4.52 -39.57 -26.80
C PHE A 776 4.32 -40.83 -25.94
N LEU A 777 4.50 -42.03 -26.53
CA LEU A 777 4.41 -43.31 -25.82
C LEU A 777 5.51 -43.55 -24.77
N ARG A 778 6.56 -42.72 -24.71
CA ARG A 778 7.66 -42.86 -23.74
C ARG A 778 7.25 -42.51 -22.30
N ILE A 779 6.13 -41.82 -22.09
CA ILE A 779 5.66 -41.48 -20.74
C ILE A 779 5.21 -42.74 -20.00
N LYS A 780 5.47 -42.78 -18.69
CA LYS A 780 5.08 -43.90 -17.81
C LYS A 780 3.71 -43.71 -17.18
N LYS A 781 3.26 -42.46 -17.05
CA LYS A 781 1.98 -42.11 -16.42
C LYS A 781 1.35 -40.89 -17.06
N LEU A 782 0.08 -41.01 -17.43
CA LEU A 782 -0.77 -39.89 -17.83
C LEU A 782 -1.82 -39.62 -16.76
N VAL A 783 -1.92 -38.38 -16.28
CA VAL A 783 -2.95 -37.96 -15.33
C VAL A 783 -3.74 -36.81 -15.93
N LEU A 784 -5.03 -37.03 -16.16
CA LEU A 784 -5.93 -36.04 -16.74
C LEU A 784 -6.93 -35.57 -15.70
N ILE A 785 -6.87 -34.28 -15.34
CA ILE A 785 -7.74 -33.68 -14.33
C ILE A 785 -8.56 -32.59 -14.99
N GLY A 786 -9.88 -32.67 -14.86
CA GLY A 786 -10.84 -31.69 -15.37
C GLY A 786 -12.19 -31.93 -14.70
N GLY A 787 -13.09 -30.94 -14.78
CA GLY A 787 -14.40 -31.08 -14.17
C GLY A 787 -15.44 -30.08 -14.67
N PRO A 788 -16.73 -30.33 -14.40
CA PRO A 788 -17.85 -29.55 -14.93
C PRO A 788 -17.90 -28.10 -14.41
N ASP A 789 -17.27 -27.83 -13.26
CA ASP A 789 -17.23 -26.50 -12.63
C ASP A 789 -16.05 -25.62 -13.11
N ASP A 790 -15.27 -26.06 -14.12
CA ASP A 790 -14.12 -25.31 -14.64
C ASP A 790 -14.53 -23.95 -15.26
N GLY A 791 -15.62 -23.93 -16.03
CA GLY A 791 -16.21 -22.72 -16.62
C GLY A 791 -15.41 -22.05 -17.73
N VAL A 792 -14.24 -22.58 -18.10
CA VAL A 792 -13.36 -22.03 -19.15
C VAL A 792 -13.22 -23.00 -20.33
N ILE A 793 -13.05 -24.30 -20.07
CA ILE A 793 -12.96 -25.32 -21.13
C ILE A 793 -14.35 -25.85 -21.51
N MET A 794 -14.70 -25.83 -22.79
CA MET A 794 -15.98 -26.33 -23.32
C MET A 794 -15.77 -27.17 -24.59
N PRO A 795 -16.25 -28.44 -24.60
CA PRO A 795 -16.78 -29.19 -23.46
C PRO A 795 -15.67 -29.45 -22.43
N TRP A 796 -15.98 -29.49 -21.13
CA TRP A 796 -14.96 -29.71 -20.09
C TRP A 796 -14.28 -31.09 -20.23
N GLN A 797 -14.99 -32.06 -20.81
CA GLN A 797 -14.53 -33.39 -21.17
C GLN A 797 -13.38 -33.36 -22.19
N SER A 798 -13.14 -32.23 -22.86
CA SER A 798 -11.93 -32.03 -23.66
C SER A 798 -10.66 -32.21 -22.84
N SER A 799 -10.71 -31.95 -21.53
CA SER A 799 -9.62 -32.27 -20.58
C SER A 799 -9.26 -33.75 -20.50
N HIS A 800 -10.19 -34.61 -20.89
CA HIS A 800 -10.08 -36.06 -20.88
C HIS A 800 -10.10 -36.64 -22.30
N PHE A 801 -9.77 -35.84 -23.32
CA PHE A 801 -9.87 -36.22 -24.74
C PHE A 801 -11.29 -36.57 -25.23
N GLY A 802 -12.35 -36.28 -24.45
CA GLY A 802 -13.74 -36.35 -24.92
C GLY A 802 -14.16 -35.06 -25.62
N PHE A 803 -14.98 -35.13 -26.66
CA PHE A 803 -15.38 -33.97 -27.43
C PHE A 803 -16.76 -34.13 -28.05
N TYR A 804 -17.27 -33.08 -28.69
CA TYR A 804 -18.57 -33.08 -29.37
C TYR A 804 -18.58 -33.93 -30.65
N ASP A 805 -19.73 -34.56 -30.92
CA ASP A 805 -20.14 -34.99 -32.26
C ASP A 805 -20.81 -33.84 -33.05
N ASP A 806 -21.28 -34.14 -34.27
CA ASP A 806 -21.94 -33.18 -35.16
C ASP A 806 -23.22 -32.56 -34.55
N ASN A 807 -23.82 -33.20 -33.55
CA ASN A 807 -25.02 -32.72 -32.85
C ASN A 807 -24.69 -31.96 -31.54
N GLU A 808 -23.42 -31.63 -31.29
CA GLU A 808 -22.92 -31.08 -30.02
C GLU A 808 -23.21 -31.99 -28.81
N THR A 809 -23.33 -33.30 -29.03
CA THR A 809 -23.42 -34.31 -27.97
C THR A 809 -22.01 -34.72 -27.56
N VAL A 810 -21.72 -34.74 -26.26
CA VAL A 810 -20.38 -35.14 -25.79
C VAL A 810 -20.18 -36.64 -25.99
N VAL A 811 -19.15 -36.98 -26.76
CA VAL A 811 -18.64 -38.34 -26.97
C VAL A 811 -17.37 -38.52 -26.15
N GLU A 812 -17.38 -39.52 -25.26
CA GLU A 812 -16.23 -39.84 -24.41
C GLU A 812 -15.02 -40.31 -25.22
N MET A 813 -13.82 -40.13 -24.66
CA MET A 813 -12.53 -40.49 -25.28
C MET A 813 -12.53 -41.87 -25.95
N LYS A 814 -13.07 -42.91 -25.30
CA LYS A 814 -13.03 -44.29 -25.79
C LYS A 814 -13.75 -44.49 -27.13
N TYR A 815 -14.66 -43.58 -27.47
CA TYR A 815 -15.49 -43.64 -28.67
C TYR A 815 -15.08 -42.61 -29.72
N GLN A 816 -14.07 -41.79 -29.45
CA GLN A 816 -13.51 -40.83 -30.41
C GLN A 816 -12.67 -41.55 -31.47
N ASP A 817 -12.71 -41.10 -32.73
CA ASP A 817 -11.94 -41.69 -33.85
C ASP A 817 -10.44 -41.75 -33.55
N ALA A 818 -9.91 -40.68 -32.95
CA ALA A 818 -8.50 -40.58 -32.56
C ALA A 818 -8.06 -41.67 -31.58
N PHE A 819 -8.96 -42.13 -30.70
CA PHE A 819 -8.72 -43.24 -29.79
C PHE A 819 -8.94 -44.59 -30.47
N LEU A 820 -10.05 -44.76 -31.19
CA LEU A 820 -10.41 -46.03 -31.84
C LEU A 820 -9.33 -46.51 -32.81
N ARG A 821 -8.80 -45.59 -33.61
CA ARG A 821 -7.71 -45.80 -34.59
C ARG A 821 -6.32 -45.60 -34.00
N ASP A 822 -6.24 -45.24 -32.73
CA ASP A 822 -5.00 -45.02 -31.99
C ASP A 822 -4.02 -44.10 -32.72
N LEU A 823 -4.51 -42.93 -33.17
CA LEU A 823 -3.79 -42.07 -34.12
C LEU A 823 -2.45 -41.58 -33.57
N PHE A 824 -2.36 -41.28 -32.27
CA PHE A 824 -1.15 -40.78 -31.61
C PHE A 824 -0.74 -41.59 -30.36
N GLY A 825 -1.32 -42.79 -30.14
CA GLY A 825 -0.88 -43.72 -29.08
C GLY A 825 -1.72 -43.73 -27.79
N LEU A 826 -2.83 -42.99 -27.74
CA LEU A 826 -3.67 -42.91 -26.54
C LEU A 826 -4.31 -44.24 -26.14
N LYS A 827 -4.66 -45.10 -27.11
CA LYS A 827 -5.24 -46.44 -26.85
C LYS A 827 -4.16 -47.41 -26.39
N THR A 828 -2.95 -47.33 -26.96
CA THR A 828 -1.79 -48.11 -26.52
C THR A 828 -1.45 -47.84 -25.05
N LEU A 829 -1.33 -46.55 -24.67
CA LEU A 829 -1.06 -46.17 -23.27
C LEU A 829 -2.12 -46.74 -22.31
N MET A 830 -3.39 -46.70 -22.70
CA MET A 830 -4.49 -47.19 -21.87
C MET A 830 -4.44 -48.72 -21.69
N ALA A 831 -4.18 -49.46 -22.75
CA ALA A 831 -4.10 -50.93 -22.71
C ALA A 831 -2.92 -51.44 -21.86
N ASP A 832 -1.76 -50.78 -21.99
CA ASP A 832 -0.56 -51.13 -21.22
C ASP A 832 -0.73 -50.86 -19.72
N TRP A 833 -1.56 -49.88 -19.34
CA TRP A 833 -1.78 -49.51 -17.94
C TRP A 833 -2.99 -50.19 -17.28
N GLU A 834 -3.96 -50.70 -18.04
CA GLU A 834 -5.05 -51.54 -17.50
C GLU A 834 -4.54 -52.93 -17.05
N THR A 835 -3.38 -53.39 -17.53
CA THR A 835 -2.75 -54.65 -17.14
C THR A 835 -1.77 -54.53 -15.96
N ALA A 836 -1.49 -53.31 -15.48
CA ALA A 836 -0.66 -53.05 -14.31
C ALA A 836 -1.43 -53.32 -12.99
N PRO A 837 -0.81 -53.90 -11.96
CA PRO A 837 -1.49 -54.20 -10.70
C PRO A 837 -2.06 -52.93 -10.06
N ALA A 838 -3.36 -52.94 -9.79
CA ALA A 838 -4.06 -51.84 -9.13
C ALA A 838 -3.52 -51.63 -7.72
N VAL A 839 -2.72 -50.57 -7.54
CA VAL A 839 -2.30 -50.02 -6.25
C VAL A 839 -2.70 -48.54 -6.29
N ALA A 840 -3.48 -47.94 -5.39
CA ALA A 840 -3.96 -48.29 -4.07
C ALA A 840 -5.37 -47.70 -3.85
N GLU A 841 -6.07 -48.15 -2.81
CA GLU A 841 -7.23 -47.46 -2.23
C GLU A 841 -6.99 -45.94 -2.14
N THR A 842 -8.05 -45.14 -2.32
CA THR A 842 -7.94 -43.68 -2.19
C THR A 842 -7.34 -43.35 -0.82
N PRO A 843 -6.18 -42.67 -0.75
CA PRO A 843 -5.49 -42.48 0.52
C PRO A 843 -6.36 -41.70 1.49
N GLU A 844 -6.51 -42.23 2.70
CA GLU A 844 -7.23 -41.61 3.81
C GLU A 844 -6.71 -40.18 4.05
N ILE A 845 -7.60 -39.18 4.01
CA ILE A 845 -7.21 -37.77 4.15
C ILE A 845 -6.93 -37.47 5.63
N LYS A 846 -5.65 -37.51 6.01
CA LYS A 846 -5.19 -37.15 7.36
C LYS A 846 -4.81 -35.67 7.42
N LEU A 847 -5.38 -34.93 8.36
CA LEU A 847 -5.01 -33.54 8.61
C LEU A 847 -3.54 -33.48 9.08
N PHE A 848 -2.76 -32.61 8.44
CA PHE A 848 -1.30 -32.52 8.59
C PHE A 848 -0.56 -33.84 8.31
N GLY A 849 -1.19 -34.78 7.59
CA GLY A 849 -0.68 -36.12 7.34
C GLY A 849 -0.65 -37.02 8.57
N LYS A 850 -1.23 -36.60 9.70
CA LYS A 850 -1.13 -37.30 11.00
C LYS A 850 -2.47 -37.73 11.57
N TRP A 851 -3.47 -36.85 11.55
CA TRP A 851 -4.70 -37.05 12.31
C TRP A 851 -5.88 -37.37 11.40
N SER A 852 -6.50 -38.53 11.61
CA SER A 852 -7.74 -38.92 10.94
C SER A 852 -8.92 -38.09 11.42
N THR A 853 -9.86 -37.81 10.51
CA THR A 853 -11.12 -37.13 10.81
C THR A 853 -12.26 -38.07 11.13
N ASP A 854 -12.12 -39.36 10.83
CA ASP A 854 -13.25 -40.29 10.77
C ASP A 854 -13.74 -40.66 12.18
N ASP A 855 -12.80 -40.83 13.10
CA ASP A 855 -13.04 -41.18 14.50
C ASP A 855 -13.54 -40.02 15.37
N VAL A 856 -13.61 -38.79 14.84
CA VAL A 856 -13.99 -37.60 15.61
C VAL A 856 -15.50 -37.61 15.92
N GLN A 857 -15.90 -37.57 17.18
CA GLN A 857 -17.31 -37.57 17.60
C GLN A 857 -17.81 -36.17 17.98
N ILE A 858 -19.02 -35.83 17.54
CA ILE A 858 -19.72 -34.57 17.90
C ILE A 858 -20.93 -34.93 18.77
N ASN A 859 -20.75 -34.84 20.09
CA ASN A 859 -21.77 -35.28 21.05
C ASN A 859 -22.94 -34.29 21.24
N ASP A 860 -22.85 -33.07 20.72
CA ASP A 860 -23.94 -32.08 20.75
C ASP A 860 -24.68 -32.08 19.41
N ILE A 861 -25.87 -32.69 19.39
CA ILE A 861 -26.74 -32.82 18.20
C ILE A 861 -27.03 -31.46 17.54
N SER A 862 -27.08 -30.38 18.31
CA SER A 862 -27.38 -29.05 17.77
C SER A 862 -26.23 -28.44 16.97
N LEU A 863 -25.00 -28.96 17.12
CA LEU A 863 -23.78 -28.43 16.50
C LEU A 863 -23.25 -29.29 15.34
N GLN A 864 -23.84 -30.47 15.10
CA GLN A 864 -23.37 -31.43 14.09
C GLN A 864 -23.23 -30.81 12.69
N ASP A 865 -24.24 -30.05 12.25
CA ASP A 865 -24.24 -29.38 10.94
C ASP A 865 -23.29 -28.16 10.85
N TYR A 866 -22.74 -27.72 11.98
CA TYR A 866 -21.96 -26.49 12.10
C TYR A 866 -20.49 -26.72 12.48
N ILE A 867 -20.10 -27.98 12.71
CA ILE A 867 -18.73 -28.44 12.94
C ILE A 867 -18.34 -29.34 11.76
N ALA A 868 -17.96 -28.71 10.65
CA ALA A 868 -17.50 -29.40 9.45
C ALA A 868 -16.10 -30.00 9.69
N VAL A 869 -16.04 -31.31 10.01
CA VAL A 869 -14.77 -32.02 10.25
C VAL A 869 -14.66 -33.35 9.50
N LYS A 870 -15.77 -34.00 9.13
CA LYS A 870 -15.78 -35.32 8.47
C LYS A 870 -15.92 -35.27 6.95
N GLU A 871 -15.65 -36.42 6.31
CA GLU A 871 -15.94 -36.72 4.90
C GLU A 871 -15.38 -35.66 3.93
N LYS A 872 -16.23 -35.05 3.08
CA LYS A 872 -15.87 -34.03 2.09
C LYS A 872 -15.20 -32.78 2.67
N TYR A 873 -15.31 -32.57 3.98
CA TYR A 873 -14.67 -31.46 4.70
C TYR A 873 -13.26 -31.80 5.21
N ALA A 874 -12.84 -33.06 5.13
CA ALA A 874 -11.47 -33.46 5.40
C ALA A 874 -10.52 -32.75 4.42
N LYS A 875 -9.42 -32.22 4.96
CA LYS A 875 -8.36 -31.53 4.21
C LYS A 875 -7.01 -31.89 4.81
N TYR A 876 -6.00 -32.07 3.94
CA TYR A 876 -4.60 -32.22 4.35
C TYR A 876 -4.07 -31.00 5.12
N LEU A 877 -4.51 -29.80 4.72
CA LEU A 877 -4.19 -28.53 5.36
C LEU A 877 -5.47 -27.70 5.55
N PRO A 878 -5.57 -26.89 6.63
CA PRO A 878 -6.76 -26.09 6.91
C PRO A 878 -6.84 -24.82 6.03
N HIS A 879 -6.89 -25.05 4.72
CA HIS A 879 -6.92 -24.02 3.68
C HIS A 879 -7.77 -24.47 2.48
N SER A 880 -8.90 -23.80 2.26
CA SER A 880 -9.83 -24.10 1.16
C SER A 880 -9.84 -23.04 0.04
N GLY A 881 -8.96 -22.03 0.10
CA GLY A 881 -8.89 -20.99 -0.93
C GLY A 881 -10.09 -20.05 -0.95
N GLY A 882 -10.80 -19.87 0.18
CA GLY A 882 -11.92 -18.91 0.27
C GLY A 882 -13.23 -19.37 -0.37
N ARG A 883 -13.31 -20.62 -0.86
CA ARG A 883 -14.51 -21.21 -1.51
C ARG A 883 -15.82 -21.05 -0.72
N TYR A 884 -15.74 -21.00 0.60
CA TYR A 884 -16.90 -20.87 1.49
C TYR A 884 -17.32 -19.42 1.79
N ALA A 885 -16.53 -18.42 1.38
CA ALA A 885 -16.79 -16.99 1.66
C ALA A 885 -17.74 -16.35 0.64
N ALA A 886 -17.77 -16.85 -0.59
CA ALA A 886 -18.50 -16.23 -1.70
C ALA A 886 -20.03 -16.39 -1.62
N LYS A 887 -20.55 -17.39 -0.91
CA LYS A 887 -21.99 -17.67 -0.82
C LYS A 887 -22.49 -17.61 0.63
N ARG A 888 -23.65 -16.96 0.81
CA ARG A 888 -24.31 -16.80 2.13
C ARG A 888 -24.50 -18.17 2.80
N PHE A 889 -24.27 -18.24 4.10
CA PHE A 889 -24.38 -19.44 4.96
C PHE A 889 -23.39 -20.60 4.70
N ARG A 890 -22.61 -20.61 3.60
CA ARG A 890 -21.58 -21.64 3.36
C ARG A 890 -20.43 -21.65 4.37
N LYS A 891 -20.34 -20.64 5.23
CA LYS A 891 -19.41 -20.61 6.38
C LYS A 891 -19.57 -21.82 7.32
N ALA A 892 -20.79 -22.37 7.47
CA ALA A 892 -21.01 -23.57 8.29
C ALA A 892 -20.27 -24.80 7.75
N GLN A 893 -20.09 -24.87 6.43
CA GLN A 893 -19.42 -25.95 5.70
C GLN A 893 -17.89 -25.77 5.61
N CYS A 894 -17.35 -24.65 6.12
CA CYS A 894 -15.91 -24.43 6.15
C CYS A 894 -15.28 -25.33 7.22
N PRO A 895 -14.21 -26.10 6.89
CA PRO A 895 -13.57 -27.01 7.82
C PRO A 895 -13.26 -26.35 9.17
N ILE A 896 -13.57 -27.03 10.28
CA ILE A 896 -13.56 -26.38 11.60
C ILE A 896 -12.16 -25.89 12.00
N VAL A 897 -11.12 -26.64 11.66
CA VAL A 897 -9.72 -26.25 11.88
C VAL A 897 -9.35 -25.04 11.03
N GLU A 898 -9.91 -24.92 9.82
CA GLU A 898 -9.74 -23.72 9.00
C GLU A 898 -10.42 -22.50 9.63
N ARG A 899 -11.59 -22.66 10.24
CA ARG A 899 -12.27 -21.59 10.99
C ARG A 899 -11.47 -21.14 12.20
N LEU A 900 -10.90 -22.08 12.97
CA LEU A 900 -9.97 -21.77 14.07
C LEU A 900 -8.74 -21.01 13.55
N THR A 901 -8.11 -21.52 12.48
CA THR A 901 -6.95 -20.89 11.85
C THR A 901 -7.27 -19.46 11.40
N ASN A 902 -8.42 -19.26 10.75
CA ASN A 902 -8.86 -17.92 10.31
C ASN A 902 -9.11 -16.98 11.50
N SER A 903 -9.65 -17.48 12.61
CA SER A 903 -9.88 -16.66 13.81
C SER A 903 -8.60 -16.35 14.59
N MET A 904 -7.61 -17.23 14.57
CA MET A 904 -6.26 -16.95 15.09
C MET A 904 -5.53 -15.87 14.27
N MET A 905 -5.88 -15.69 12.99
CA MET A 905 -5.41 -14.56 12.17
C MET A 905 -6.14 -13.25 12.46
N MET A 906 -7.35 -13.30 13.02
CA MET A 906 -8.10 -12.08 13.34
C MET A 906 -7.45 -11.39 14.53
N HIS A 907 -7.18 -10.08 14.39
CA HIS A 907 -6.63 -9.19 15.41
C HIS A 907 -5.26 -9.63 15.98
N GLY A 908 -4.19 -8.96 15.56
CA GLY A 908 -2.84 -9.15 16.10
C GLY A 908 -1.74 -9.23 15.03
N ARG A 909 -0.54 -9.70 15.43
CA ARG A 909 0.66 -9.80 14.58
C ARG A 909 0.53 -10.82 13.42
N ASN A 910 -0.51 -11.67 13.48
CA ASN A 910 -0.75 -12.77 12.54
C ASN A 910 -1.79 -12.40 11.47
N ASN A 911 -2.28 -11.17 11.45
CA ASN A 911 -3.27 -10.71 10.47
C ASN A 911 -2.70 -10.83 9.05
N GLY A 912 -3.48 -11.44 8.15
CA GLY A 912 -3.05 -11.77 6.78
C GLY A 912 -2.04 -12.91 6.65
N LYS A 913 -1.49 -13.46 7.75
CA LYS A 913 -0.44 -14.50 7.72
C LYS A 913 -1.01 -15.90 7.88
N LYS A 914 -1.69 -16.40 6.85
CA LYS A 914 -2.35 -17.72 6.86
C LYS A 914 -1.37 -18.87 7.13
N LEU A 915 -0.27 -18.94 6.39
CA LEU A 915 0.75 -20.00 6.54
C LEU A 915 1.33 -20.06 7.97
N MET A 916 1.68 -18.90 8.53
CA MET A 916 2.19 -18.80 9.90
C MET A 916 1.16 -19.32 10.91
N THR A 917 -0.12 -19.00 10.71
CA THR A 917 -1.19 -19.44 11.60
C THR A 917 -1.49 -20.93 11.46
N VAL A 918 -1.38 -21.49 10.25
CA VAL A 918 -1.46 -22.94 10.01
C VAL A 918 -0.34 -23.66 10.78
N ARG A 919 0.89 -23.11 10.80
CA ARG A 919 2.00 -23.66 11.59
C ARG A 919 1.73 -23.59 13.09
N ILE A 920 1.21 -22.47 13.59
CA ILE A 920 0.81 -22.32 15.01
C ILE A 920 -0.22 -23.39 15.40
N VAL A 921 -1.26 -23.57 14.58
CA VAL A 921 -2.30 -24.59 14.86
C VAL A 921 -1.72 -26.00 14.76
N LYS A 922 -0.84 -26.28 13.79
CA LYS A 922 -0.14 -27.58 13.69
C LYS A 922 0.67 -27.86 14.95
N HIS A 923 1.49 -26.92 15.39
CA HIS A 923 2.32 -27.07 16.60
C HIS A 923 1.45 -27.22 17.85
N ALA A 924 0.36 -26.44 17.97
CA ALA A 924 -0.58 -26.58 19.08
C ALA A 924 -1.22 -27.97 19.10
N PHE A 925 -1.57 -28.53 17.95
CA PHE A 925 -2.14 -29.88 17.84
C PHE A 925 -1.12 -30.97 18.20
N GLU A 926 0.15 -30.78 17.83
CA GLU A 926 1.24 -31.67 18.25
C GLU A 926 1.44 -31.62 19.77
N ILE A 927 1.43 -30.44 20.38
CA ILE A 927 1.50 -30.26 21.84
C ILE A 927 0.30 -30.93 22.52
N ILE A 928 -0.91 -30.72 22.01
CA ILE A 928 -2.12 -31.36 22.56
C ILE A 928 -1.96 -32.88 22.55
N HIS A 929 -1.60 -33.47 21.40
CA HIS A 929 -1.43 -34.91 21.31
C HIS A 929 -0.35 -35.44 22.26
N LEU A 930 0.79 -34.76 22.36
CA LEU A 930 1.87 -35.14 23.27
C LEU A 930 1.46 -35.08 24.75
N LEU A 931 0.61 -34.12 25.12
CA LEU A 931 0.17 -33.94 26.52
C LEU A 931 -1.05 -34.79 26.89
N THR A 932 -1.95 -35.08 25.95
CA THR A 932 -3.22 -35.77 26.23
C THR A 932 -3.27 -37.20 25.71
N GLY A 933 -2.43 -37.60 24.76
CA GLY A 933 -2.52 -38.88 24.04
C GLY A 933 -3.71 -38.98 23.07
N GLU A 934 -4.71 -38.11 23.21
CA GLU A 934 -5.91 -38.04 22.37
C GLU A 934 -5.65 -37.44 20.97
N ASN A 935 -6.59 -37.69 20.04
CA ASN A 935 -6.63 -37.01 18.75
C ASN A 935 -6.94 -35.51 18.98
N PRO A 936 -6.05 -34.56 18.59
CA PRO A 936 -6.25 -33.14 18.85
C PRO A 936 -7.48 -32.55 18.16
N LEU A 937 -8.00 -33.19 17.10
CA LEU A 937 -9.28 -32.83 16.49
C LEU A 937 -10.44 -33.05 17.46
N GLN A 938 -10.43 -34.15 18.21
CA GLN A 938 -11.46 -34.43 19.22
C GLN A 938 -11.41 -33.39 20.34
N VAL A 939 -10.20 -33.04 20.80
CA VAL A 939 -10.00 -32.00 21.83
C VAL A 939 -10.55 -30.65 21.35
N LEU A 940 -10.27 -30.25 20.09
CA LEU A 940 -10.84 -29.03 19.52
C LEU A 940 -12.38 -29.06 19.47
N VAL A 941 -12.97 -30.17 19.02
CA VAL A 941 -14.44 -30.32 18.95
C VAL A 941 -15.05 -30.19 20.33
N ASN A 942 -14.49 -30.88 21.33
CA ASN A 942 -14.94 -30.81 22.72
C ASN A 942 -14.80 -29.38 23.28
N ALA A 943 -13.68 -28.70 23.01
CA ALA A 943 -13.45 -27.32 23.42
C ALA A 943 -14.51 -26.36 22.84
N ILE A 944 -14.88 -26.53 21.57
CA ILE A 944 -15.91 -25.72 20.92
C ILE A 944 -17.29 -25.99 21.51
N ILE A 945 -17.65 -27.26 21.72
CA ILE A 945 -18.93 -27.66 22.33
C ILE A 945 -19.07 -27.02 23.72
N ASN A 946 -18.02 -27.11 24.53
CA ASN A 946 -18.05 -26.63 25.91
C ASN A 946 -18.03 -25.10 26.02
N SER A 947 -17.37 -24.40 25.09
CA SER A 947 -17.18 -22.93 25.14
C SER A 947 -18.29 -22.11 24.50
N GLY A 948 -19.22 -22.74 23.76
CA GLY A 948 -20.32 -22.03 23.09
C GLY A 948 -21.50 -21.73 24.04
N PRO A 949 -21.85 -20.46 24.31
CA PRO A 949 -22.95 -20.12 25.21
C PRO A 949 -24.30 -20.54 24.62
N ARG A 950 -25.16 -21.20 25.41
CA ARG A 950 -26.50 -21.63 24.96
C ARG A 950 -27.51 -20.48 24.99
N GLU A 951 -27.33 -19.55 25.92
CA GLU A 951 -28.18 -18.36 26.10
C GLU A 951 -27.34 -17.08 26.15
N ASP A 952 -27.91 -15.99 25.65
CA ASP A 952 -27.33 -14.63 25.71
C ASP A 952 -28.45 -13.63 26.03
N SER A 953 -28.11 -12.37 26.33
CA SER A 953 -29.09 -11.30 26.57
C SER A 953 -29.20 -10.40 25.35
N THR A 954 -30.42 -10.18 24.85
CA THR A 954 -30.69 -9.20 23.78
C THR A 954 -31.46 -8.00 24.31
N ARG A 955 -31.28 -6.86 23.63
CA ARG A 955 -31.89 -5.60 23.99
C ARG A 955 -33.23 -5.45 23.25
N ILE A 956 -34.35 -5.40 23.99
CA ILE A 956 -35.71 -5.34 23.44
C ILE A 956 -36.38 -4.01 23.82
N GLY A 957 -36.90 -3.29 22.82
CA GLY A 957 -37.59 -2.00 22.95
C GLY A 957 -37.22 -1.02 21.84
N ARG A 958 -37.98 0.08 21.70
CA ARG A 958 -37.70 1.21 20.80
C ARG A 958 -37.66 2.50 21.63
N ALA A 959 -36.63 3.33 21.41
CA ALA A 959 -36.42 4.67 21.95
C ALA A 959 -36.65 4.86 23.47
N GLY A 960 -35.62 5.23 24.22
CA GLY A 960 -35.72 5.63 25.64
C GLY A 960 -36.00 4.50 26.64
N THR A 961 -36.89 3.55 26.31
CA THR A 961 -37.32 2.45 27.18
C THR A 961 -36.82 1.14 26.60
N VAL A 962 -35.70 0.64 27.13
CA VAL A 962 -35.10 -0.59 26.60
C VAL A 962 -34.66 -1.52 27.71
N ARG A 963 -35.17 -2.76 27.67
CA ARG A 963 -34.87 -3.82 28.64
C ARG A 963 -34.01 -4.90 28.00
N ARG A 964 -33.27 -5.66 28.82
CA ARG A 964 -32.58 -6.87 28.37
C ARG A 964 -33.49 -8.07 28.62
N GLN A 965 -33.51 -9.01 27.69
CA GLN A 965 -34.24 -10.27 27.80
C GLN A 965 -33.31 -11.41 27.39
N ALA A 966 -33.36 -12.51 28.14
CA ALA A 966 -32.66 -13.75 27.77
C ALA A 966 -33.19 -14.31 26.44
N VAL A 967 -32.29 -14.74 25.56
CA VAL A 967 -32.60 -15.38 24.27
C VAL A 967 -31.63 -16.52 23.98
N ASP A 968 -32.13 -17.53 23.27
CA ASP A 968 -31.31 -18.66 22.82
C ASP A 968 -30.32 -18.23 21.73
N VAL A 969 -29.12 -18.81 21.77
CA VAL A 969 -28.05 -18.55 20.79
C VAL A 969 -28.10 -19.60 19.68
N SER A 970 -28.22 -19.15 18.43
CA SER A 970 -28.24 -20.08 17.28
C SER A 970 -26.94 -20.91 17.18
N PRO A 971 -27.00 -22.19 16.74
CA PRO A 971 -25.83 -23.05 16.63
C PRO A 971 -24.62 -22.45 15.91
N LEU A 972 -24.84 -21.77 14.78
CA LEU A 972 -23.77 -21.11 14.04
C LEU A 972 -23.10 -20.00 14.86
N ARG A 973 -23.87 -19.24 15.65
CA ARG A 973 -23.36 -18.20 16.54
C ARG A 973 -22.61 -18.82 17.72
N ARG A 974 -23.11 -19.92 18.31
CA ARG A 974 -22.42 -20.69 19.36
C ARG A 974 -21.01 -21.08 18.93
N VAL A 975 -20.87 -21.72 17.77
CA VAL A 975 -19.55 -22.14 17.24
C VAL A 975 -18.66 -20.94 16.93
N ASN A 976 -19.19 -19.88 16.32
CA ASN A 976 -18.38 -18.70 16.00
C ASN A 976 -17.87 -17.98 17.25
N GLN A 977 -18.71 -17.86 18.28
CA GLN A 977 -18.38 -17.21 19.54
C GLN A 977 -17.39 -18.04 20.35
N ALA A 978 -17.57 -19.37 20.40
CA ALA A 978 -16.62 -20.31 21.00
C ALA A 978 -15.22 -20.16 20.40
N ILE A 979 -15.10 -20.26 19.06
CA ILE A 979 -13.82 -20.12 18.36
C ILE A 979 -13.19 -18.75 18.64
N TRP A 980 -13.99 -17.67 18.59
CA TRP A 980 -13.49 -16.33 18.86
C TRP A 980 -12.96 -16.17 20.29
N LEU A 981 -13.66 -16.72 21.29
CA LEU A 981 -13.25 -16.69 22.69
C LEU A 981 -11.98 -17.51 22.92
N LEU A 982 -11.89 -18.73 22.36
CA LEU A 982 -10.71 -19.59 22.44
C LEU A 982 -9.46 -18.89 21.86
N CYS A 983 -9.59 -18.31 20.65
CA CYS A 983 -8.50 -17.57 20.03
C CYS A 983 -8.12 -16.31 20.84
N THR A 984 -9.09 -15.66 21.47
CA THR A 984 -8.84 -14.46 22.29
C THR A 984 -8.11 -14.83 23.58
N GLY A 985 -8.53 -15.89 24.27
CA GLY A 985 -7.85 -16.44 25.44
C GLY A 985 -6.40 -16.79 25.15
N ALA A 986 -6.15 -17.52 24.06
CA ALA A 986 -4.79 -17.87 23.63
C ALA A 986 -3.93 -16.62 23.33
N ARG A 987 -4.49 -15.60 22.66
CA ARG A 987 -3.78 -14.35 22.36
C ARG A 987 -3.46 -13.52 23.61
N GLU A 988 -4.41 -13.42 24.54
CA GLU A 988 -4.22 -12.70 25.80
C GLU A 988 -3.20 -13.39 26.69
N ALA A 989 -3.26 -14.72 26.80
CA ALA A 989 -2.31 -15.52 27.59
C ALA A 989 -0.88 -15.45 27.06
N ALA A 990 -0.70 -15.33 25.73
CA ALA A 990 0.61 -15.21 25.10
C ALA A 990 1.20 -13.79 25.17
N PHE A 991 0.41 -12.77 25.51
CA PHE A 991 0.90 -11.38 25.51
C PHE A 991 1.87 -11.14 26.67
N ARG A 992 3.14 -10.82 26.35
CA ARG A 992 4.25 -10.63 27.31
C ARG A 992 4.54 -11.88 28.18
N ASN A 993 4.23 -13.07 27.65
CA ASN A 993 4.54 -14.35 28.28
C ASN A 993 5.73 -15.03 27.59
N ILE A 994 6.43 -15.89 28.32
CA ILE A 994 7.53 -16.74 27.79
C ILE A 994 6.96 -17.87 26.91
N LYS A 995 5.77 -18.37 27.25
CA LYS A 995 5.09 -19.38 26.44
C LYS A 995 4.77 -18.86 25.05
N THR A 996 5.03 -19.69 24.05
CA THR A 996 4.70 -19.42 22.65
C THR A 996 3.19 -19.42 22.45
N ILE A 997 2.72 -18.76 21.39
CA ILE A 997 1.29 -18.73 21.03
C ILE A 997 0.74 -20.14 20.73
N ALA A 998 1.56 -21.09 20.30
CA ALA A 998 1.16 -22.47 20.07
C ALA A 998 0.92 -23.21 21.40
N GLU A 999 1.79 -23.02 22.39
CA GLU A 999 1.62 -23.56 23.74
C GLU A 999 0.41 -22.94 24.44
N CYS A 1000 0.22 -21.62 24.36
CA CYS A 1000 -0.96 -20.95 24.92
C CYS A 1000 -2.26 -21.41 24.26
N LEU A 1001 -2.25 -21.66 22.95
CA LEU A 1001 -3.42 -22.21 22.24
C LEU A 1001 -3.69 -23.66 22.64
N ALA A 1002 -2.65 -24.48 22.80
CA ALA A 1002 -2.79 -25.85 23.30
C ALA A 1002 -3.38 -25.87 24.72
N ASP A 1003 -2.84 -25.07 25.63
CA ASP A 1003 -3.35 -24.93 27.01
C ASP A 1003 -4.82 -24.48 27.02
N GLU A 1004 -5.18 -23.47 26.24
CA GLU A 1004 -6.56 -22.95 26.19
C GLU A 1004 -7.53 -24.03 25.64
N LEU A 1005 -7.14 -24.76 24.60
CA LEU A 1005 -7.96 -25.83 24.02
C LEU A 1005 -8.12 -27.03 24.97
N ILE A 1006 -7.06 -27.47 25.65
CA ILE A 1006 -7.12 -28.58 26.62
C ILE A 1006 -8.02 -28.19 27.81
N ASN A 1007 -7.84 -26.99 28.35
CA ASN A 1007 -8.64 -26.52 29.48
C ASN A 1007 -10.11 -26.36 29.11
N ALA A 1008 -10.40 -25.81 27.93
CA ALA A 1008 -11.77 -25.67 27.43
C ALA A 1008 -12.43 -27.03 27.14
N ALA A 1009 -11.69 -27.99 26.59
CA ALA A 1009 -12.19 -29.35 26.33
C ALA A 1009 -12.59 -30.08 27.62
N LYS A 1010 -11.92 -29.80 28.74
CA LYS A 1010 -12.27 -30.32 30.07
C LYS A 1010 -13.36 -29.52 30.79
N GLY A 1011 -13.85 -28.43 30.20
CA GLY A 1011 -14.80 -27.51 30.86
C GLY A 1011 -14.19 -26.79 32.06
N SER A 1012 -12.86 -26.66 32.12
CA SER A 1012 -12.17 -26.07 33.25
C SER A 1012 -12.40 -24.56 33.31
N SER A 1013 -12.62 -24.05 34.51
CA SER A 1013 -12.65 -22.61 34.76
C SER A 1013 -11.29 -21.95 34.51
N ASN A 1014 -10.20 -22.67 34.29
CA ASN A 1014 -8.92 -22.08 33.87
C ASN A 1014 -8.92 -21.58 32.41
N SER A 1015 -9.84 -22.05 31.56
CA SER A 1015 -10.00 -21.54 30.21
C SER A 1015 -10.66 -20.16 30.22
N TYR A 1016 -10.11 -19.23 29.46
CA TYR A 1016 -10.72 -17.92 29.25
C TYR A 1016 -12.10 -18.04 28.60
N ALA A 1017 -12.23 -18.93 27.60
CA ALA A 1017 -13.48 -19.12 26.88
C ALA A 1017 -14.61 -19.65 27.77
N ILE A 1018 -14.32 -20.58 28.69
CA ILE A 1018 -15.30 -21.09 29.67
C ILE A 1018 -15.72 -19.98 30.64
N LYS A 1019 -14.78 -19.23 31.23
CA LYS A 1019 -15.12 -18.10 32.13
C LYS A 1019 -16.06 -17.10 31.46
N LYS A 1020 -15.78 -16.75 30.20
CA LYS A 1020 -16.58 -15.78 29.44
C LYS A 1020 -17.95 -16.31 29.05
N LYS A 1021 -18.04 -17.59 28.68
CA LYS A 1021 -19.32 -18.26 28.45
C LYS A 1021 -20.18 -18.24 29.72
N ASP A 1022 -19.64 -18.66 30.85
CA ASP A 1022 -20.38 -18.72 32.13
C ASP A 1022 -20.83 -17.32 32.59
N GLU A 1023 -19.99 -16.30 32.36
CA GLU A 1023 -20.36 -14.90 32.59
C GLU A 1023 -21.57 -14.48 31.76
N LEU A 1024 -21.59 -14.81 30.46
CA LEU A 1024 -22.70 -14.50 29.55
C LEU A 1024 -23.99 -15.23 29.94
N GLU A 1025 -23.90 -16.53 30.23
CA GLU A 1025 -25.06 -17.33 30.63
C GLU A 1025 -25.62 -16.90 31.99
N ARG A 1026 -24.76 -16.48 32.93
CA ARG A 1026 -25.20 -15.89 34.21
C ARG A 1026 -25.92 -14.56 34.01
N VAL A 1027 -25.43 -13.71 33.10
CA VAL A 1027 -26.11 -12.45 32.74
C VAL A 1027 -27.45 -12.75 32.08
N ALA A 1028 -27.51 -13.72 31.15
CA ALA A 1028 -28.77 -14.13 30.53
C ALA A 1028 -29.77 -14.64 31.59
N LYS A 1029 -29.32 -15.49 32.52
CA LYS A 1029 -30.14 -16.00 33.64
C LYS A 1029 -30.68 -14.88 34.53
N SER A 1030 -29.91 -13.83 34.78
CA SER A 1030 -30.37 -12.64 35.54
C SER A 1030 -31.38 -11.76 34.78
N ASN A 1031 -31.52 -11.95 33.46
CA ASN A 1031 -32.46 -11.24 32.60
C ASN A 1031 -33.63 -12.13 32.14
N ARG A 1032 -33.79 -13.31 32.74
CA ARG A 1032 -35.05 -14.06 32.75
C ARG A 1032 -35.95 -13.43 33.81
#